data_AF-A0A2V9KC38-F1
#
_entry.id   AF-A0A2V9KC38-F1
#
_cell.length_a   1.000
_cell.length_b   1.000
_cell.length_c   1.000
_cell.angle_alpha   90.00
_cell.angle_beta   90.00
_cell.angle_gamma   90.00
#
_symmetry.space_group_name_H-M   'P 1'
#
loop_
_entity.id
_entity.type
_entity.pdbx_description
1 polymer ?
#
loop_
_entity_poly.entity_id
_entity_poly.type
_entity_poly.pdbx_seq_one_letter_code
_entity_poly.pdbx_strand_id
1 'polypeptide(L)'
;MPPPRSAKWRAGNSSGKSSCVLSRRLPVLLSFDAYDVRLERASLAGHMTSASCGVQGRLRPGQRLLPREMADSFSTMHSLYQRLKELGWDTFQRFIFQLLSERHPGLEIKHVEGAAGDRGADIFAGQLNDHPKIWQCKHFPNGLGTRQRPQVRKSLRDALRYYKPSRWVLVTSVDLDSKAHSWFQKLQRSYARDTEVGLFQASDIIRELVHRRSIGDSFFPQAVVDTVTLNRCLQALDGPTSGDLDKLVQRGADELIARLEEADGRFDYRVAYGPNIGAQNALAQPSGALHIATVQYGDKRTEVFARDLEAIRLDPPTVKMQLPYSGARKINDAIRTGRAQELTTDEVRNIRSTFDFLLPEHERAGWKVVLQPNPQNPSNMRPLRLTFTKGDESVLFEFVQFRIIRAGTEEAEIQSVSPLPFILSLVLPGTGSGKVTLSFKHRFYGTDVRDVGKAIKAFSLLREGGFLEIYALDLGKTLATISVALPTSERRGQLEKLVLDAATVCERFNVQLRFPRKVHTADFSAIATLLAIGRGEPMPVNGFNAKLVKTKEYENNVYKFITRQKLEFISSTERLEPRPVVFGTAADTGPLRLTGSGAQIRDQARLLRRFRQARYGDAVPIRFTVTDLKAERIQDGDGRLFVRPDFRS
;
A
#
# COMPACT_ATOMS: atom_id res chain seq x y z
N MET A 1 9.99 21.86 -46.66
CA MET A 1 10.32 20.43 -46.51
C MET A 1 9.06 19.61 -46.77
N PRO A 2 9.11 18.50 -47.52
CA PRO A 2 7.94 17.63 -47.67
C PRO A 2 7.57 17.06 -46.29
N PRO A 3 6.27 16.86 -45.99
CA PRO A 3 5.86 16.21 -44.76
C PRO A 3 6.46 14.80 -44.72
N PRO A 4 6.99 14.34 -43.56
CA PRO A 4 7.52 13.00 -43.47
C PRO A 4 6.42 11.99 -43.84
N ARG A 5 6.77 11.05 -44.73
CA ARG A 5 5.91 9.91 -45.11
C ARG A 5 5.31 9.29 -43.84
N SER A 6 4.01 9.00 -43.88
CA SER A 6 3.18 8.48 -42.78
C SER A 6 3.93 7.47 -41.90
N ALA A 7 4.62 7.98 -40.89
CA ALA A 7 5.21 7.14 -39.87
C ALA A 7 4.05 6.70 -38.98
N LYS A 8 3.75 5.39 -39.00
CA LYS A 8 2.79 4.77 -38.08
C LYS A 8 3.37 4.89 -36.66
N TRP A 9 3.25 6.06 -36.04
CA TRP A 9 3.60 6.26 -34.64
C TRP A 9 2.53 5.57 -33.80
N ARG A 10 2.81 4.34 -33.35
CA ARG A 10 2.04 3.74 -32.26
C ARG A 10 2.57 4.37 -30.97
N ALA A 11 1.66 4.83 -30.11
CA ALA A 11 1.94 5.05 -28.70
C ALA A 11 2.33 3.71 -28.05
N GLY A 12 3.55 3.26 -28.31
CA GLY A 12 4.17 2.14 -27.61
C GLY A 12 4.70 2.65 -26.27
N ASN A 13 4.53 1.84 -25.23
CA ASN A 13 5.24 1.98 -23.96
C ASN A 13 6.75 1.97 -24.24
N SER A 14 7.36 3.13 -24.50
CA SER A 14 8.81 3.24 -24.52
C SER A 14 9.31 3.48 -23.10
N SER A 15 10.23 2.63 -22.65
CA SER A 15 10.92 2.76 -21.38
C SER A 15 12.31 3.33 -21.63
N GLY A 16 12.67 4.42 -20.94
CA GLY A 16 14.06 4.87 -20.84
C GLY A 16 14.66 4.41 -19.52
N LYS A 17 15.84 3.80 -19.54
CA LYS A 17 16.66 3.52 -18.34
C LYS A 17 17.96 4.31 -18.46
N SER A 18 18.28 5.09 -17.44
CA SER A 18 19.54 5.84 -17.34
C SER A 18 20.11 5.72 -15.93
N SER A 19 21.44 5.67 -15.83
CA SER A 19 22.15 5.46 -14.58
C SER A 19 23.03 6.68 -14.28
N CYS A 20 22.86 7.35 -13.14
CA CYS A 20 23.43 8.67 -12.90
C CYS A 20 23.90 8.87 -11.45
N VAL A 21 24.53 10.01 -11.13
CA VAL A 21 25.22 10.26 -9.85
C VAL A 21 24.47 11.30 -9.00
N LEU A 22 24.31 11.02 -7.71
CA LEU A 22 23.64 11.89 -6.73
C LEU A 22 24.68 12.78 -6.02
N SER A 23 24.48 14.10 -6.05
CA SER A 23 25.36 15.07 -5.41
C SER A 23 24.74 15.60 -4.11
N ARG A 24 25.35 15.22 -2.97
CA ARG A 24 25.15 15.67 -1.58
C ARG A 24 24.38 14.71 -0.66
N ARG A 25 24.92 14.62 0.58
CA ARG A 25 24.62 13.66 1.66
C ARG A 25 23.16 13.70 2.09
N LEU A 26 22.46 12.56 2.00
CA LEU A 26 21.26 12.30 2.81
C LEU A 26 21.66 11.90 4.24
N PRO A 27 20.98 12.41 5.28
CA PRO A 27 20.81 11.66 6.51
C PRO A 27 19.74 10.57 6.31
N VAL A 28 20.07 9.34 6.72
CA VAL A 28 19.22 8.13 6.73
C VAL A 28 17.87 8.45 7.38
N LEU A 29 16.76 8.38 6.62
CA LEU A 29 15.43 8.77 7.11
C LEU A 29 14.26 7.94 6.55
N LEU A 30 14.51 6.66 6.27
CA LEU A 30 13.44 5.68 6.16
C LEU A 30 13.42 4.92 7.49
N SER A 31 12.36 5.02 8.30
CA SER A 31 12.22 4.11 9.44
C SER A 31 11.90 2.71 8.86
N PHE A 32 12.67 1.72 9.29
CA PHE A 32 12.76 0.40 8.65
C PHE A 32 12.04 -0.65 9.49
N ASP A 33 10.73 -0.81 9.30
CA ASP A 33 9.93 -1.82 10.02
C ASP A 33 9.09 -2.72 9.08
N ALA A 34 9.42 -2.84 7.78
CA ALA A 34 8.47 -3.34 6.78
C ALA A 34 8.98 -4.53 5.93
N TYR A 35 9.35 -5.64 6.58
CA TYR A 35 9.52 -6.93 5.89
C TYR A 35 8.41 -7.90 6.31
N ASP A 36 7.83 -8.58 5.31
CA ASP A 36 6.94 -9.72 5.50
C ASP A 36 7.75 -11.00 5.28
N VAL A 37 7.65 -11.94 6.22
CA VAL A 37 8.34 -13.23 6.18
C VAL A 37 7.30 -14.31 6.07
N ARG A 38 7.30 -15.02 4.94
CA ARG A 38 6.33 -16.09 4.66
C ARG A 38 7.02 -17.44 4.58
N LEU A 39 6.38 -18.45 5.14
CA LEU A 39 6.74 -19.85 5.00
C LEU A 39 5.70 -20.50 4.09
N GLU A 40 6.14 -20.96 2.92
CA GLU A 40 5.29 -21.58 1.91
C GLU A 40 5.73 -23.03 1.65
N ARG A 41 4.78 -23.90 1.32
CA ARG A 41 5.05 -25.24 0.81
C ARG A 41 5.18 -25.19 -0.72
N ALA A 42 6.13 -25.94 -1.28
CA ALA A 42 6.18 -26.14 -2.73
C ALA A 42 4.92 -26.92 -3.19
N SER A 43 4.04 -26.29 -3.98
CA SER A 43 2.80 -26.95 -4.41
C SER A 43 3.08 -28.05 -5.43
N LEU A 44 2.62 -29.26 -5.15
CA LEU A 44 2.30 -30.25 -6.19
C LEU A 44 0.82 -30.08 -6.53
N ALA A 45 0.53 -29.63 -7.75
CA ALA A 45 -0.82 -29.37 -8.21
C ALA A 45 -1.64 -30.66 -8.32
N GLY A 46 -2.75 -30.74 -7.59
CA GLY A 46 -3.79 -31.75 -7.76
C GLY A 46 -5.16 -31.10 -7.56
N HIS A 47 -5.96 -31.05 -8.63
CA HIS A 47 -7.31 -30.47 -8.63
C HIS A 47 -8.28 -31.32 -7.81
N MET A 48 -9.03 -30.71 -6.90
CA MET A 48 -10.36 -31.19 -6.52
C MET A 48 -11.35 -30.03 -6.45
N THR A 49 -12.40 -30.16 -7.24
CA THR A 49 -13.56 -29.27 -7.36
C THR A 49 -14.56 -29.54 -6.24
N SER A 50 -15.10 -28.50 -5.59
CA SER A 50 -16.34 -28.63 -4.82
C SER A 50 -17.27 -27.45 -5.07
N ALA A 51 -18.56 -27.80 -5.22
CA ALA A 51 -19.64 -26.97 -5.71
C ALA A 51 -20.27 -26.13 -4.59
N SER A 52 -20.68 -24.91 -4.94
CA SER A 52 -21.46 -24.01 -4.09
C SER A 52 -22.96 -24.31 -4.20
N CYS A 53 -23.67 -24.27 -3.07
CA CYS A 53 -25.12 -24.12 -3.07
C CYS A 53 -25.47 -23.09 -2.00
N GLY A 54 -26.04 -21.96 -2.43
CA GLY A 54 -26.54 -20.91 -1.55
C GLY A 54 -28.04 -21.05 -1.36
N VAL A 55 -28.53 -20.80 -0.15
CA VAL A 55 -29.95 -20.56 0.11
C VAL A 55 -30.08 -19.45 1.15
N GLN A 56 -30.82 -18.40 0.79
CA GLN A 56 -31.29 -17.33 1.68
C GLN A 56 -32.57 -17.76 2.39
N GLY A 57 -32.69 -17.49 3.69
CA GLY A 57 -33.95 -17.61 4.44
C GLY A 57 -33.95 -16.74 5.68
N ARG A 58 -34.81 -15.70 5.69
CA ARG A 58 -35.17 -14.89 6.87
C ARG A 58 -36.05 -15.70 7.81
N LEU A 59 -36.01 -15.42 9.12
CA LEU A 59 -37.17 -15.28 10.02
C LEU A 59 -36.77 -14.76 11.42
N ARG A 60 -37.79 -14.42 12.22
CA ARG A 60 -37.95 -13.28 13.14
C ARG A 60 -37.55 -13.53 14.61
N PRO A 61 -37.44 -12.45 15.44
CA PRO A 61 -36.85 -12.50 16.77
C PRO A 61 -37.86 -12.76 17.89
N GLY A 62 -37.37 -13.32 18.99
CA GLY A 62 -37.99 -13.17 20.30
C GLY A 62 -37.93 -14.40 21.19
N GLN A 63 -37.00 -14.41 22.15
CA GLN A 63 -37.29 -14.83 23.51
C GLN A 63 -36.19 -14.29 24.46
N ARG A 64 -36.61 -13.45 25.40
CA ARG A 64 -35.82 -13.10 26.60
C ARG A 64 -35.89 -14.28 27.56
N LEU A 65 -34.74 -14.75 28.02
CA LEU A 65 -34.59 -15.44 29.30
C LEU A 65 -33.42 -14.78 30.06
N LEU A 66 -33.75 -14.13 31.17
CA LEU A 66 -32.84 -13.74 32.26
C LEU A 66 -32.64 -14.97 33.18
N PRO A 67 -32.01 -14.89 34.37
CA PRO A 67 -30.62 -14.60 34.73
C PRO A 67 -30.09 -15.72 35.68
N ARG A 68 -30.04 -16.98 35.24
CA ARG A 68 -29.53 -18.11 36.06
C ARG A 68 -28.02 -18.33 35.94
N GLU A 69 -27.45 -18.09 34.77
CA GLU A 69 -26.01 -18.36 34.47
C GLU A 69 -25.03 -17.45 35.23
N MET A 70 -25.44 -16.24 35.61
CA MET A 70 -24.61 -15.37 36.46
C MET A 70 -24.53 -15.90 37.90
N ALA A 71 -25.62 -16.43 38.46
CA ALA A 71 -25.64 -16.92 39.84
C ALA A 71 -24.73 -18.16 40.01
N ASP A 72 -24.73 -19.05 39.02
CA ASP A 72 -23.89 -20.26 39.02
C ASP A 72 -22.40 -19.92 38.84
N SER A 73 -22.08 -18.91 38.02
CA SER A 73 -20.69 -18.43 37.84
C SER A 73 -20.12 -17.80 39.11
N PHE A 74 -20.90 -16.99 39.84
CA PHE A 74 -20.48 -16.38 41.11
C PHE A 74 -20.31 -17.43 42.23
N SER A 75 -21.16 -18.46 42.28
CA SER A 75 -21.03 -19.57 43.23
C SER A 75 -19.77 -20.41 42.97
N THR A 76 -19.47 -20.67 41.70
CA THR A 76 -18.30 -21.44 41.25
C THR A 76 -16.98 -20.71 41.53
N MET A 77 -16.91 -19.40 41.29
CA MET A 77 -15.72 -18.62 41.62
C MET A 77 -15.49 -18.53 43.13
N HIS A 78 -16.55 -18.35 43.94
CA HIS A 78 -16.42 -18.32 45.40
C HIS A 78 -15.93 -19.66 45.97
N SER A 79 -16.34 -20.79 45.37
CA SER A 79 -15.88 -22.13 45.76
C SER A 79 -14.39 -22.35 45.44
N LEU A 80 -13.87 -21.83 44.32
CA LEU A 80 -12.45 -21.91 43.97
C LEU A 80 -11.57 -21.08 44.91
N TYR A 81 -11.98 -19.87 45.28
CA TYR A 81 -11.28 -19.05 46.28
C TYR A 81 -11.19 -19.75 47.64
N GLN A 82 -12.26 -20.45 48.03
CA GLN A 82 -12.31 -21.19 49.29
C GLN A 82 -11.43 -22.45 49.24
N ARG A 83 -11.51 -23.23 48.15
CA ARG A 83 -10.67 -24.42 47.95
C ARG A 83 -9.18 -24.11 47.86
N LEU A 84 -8.80 -22.97 47.27
CA LEU A 84 -7.40 -22.52 47.23
C LEU A 84 -6.82 -22.29 48.63
N LYS A 85 -7.63 -21.84 49.60
CA LYS A 85 -7.23 -21.66 51.01
C LYS A 85 -7.11 -22.98 51.77
N GLU A 86 -7.83 -23.99 51.33
CA GLU A 86 -7.91 -25.31 51.97
C GLU A 86 -6.77 -26.25 51.52
N LEU A 87 -6.02 -25.87 50.47
CA LEU A 87 -4.83 -26.62 50.06
C LEU A 87 -3.78 -26.64 51.18
N GLY A 88 -3.22 -27.82 51.43
CA GLY A 88 -1.99 -27.94 52.23
C GLY A 88 -0.80 -27.24 51.56
N TRP A 89 0.20 -26.86 52.35
CA TRP A 89 1.40 -26.16 51.86
C TRP A 89 2.08 -26.89 50.69
N ASP A 90 2.36 -28.19 50.84
CA ASP A 90 3.05 -28.98 49.81
C ASP A 90 2.22 -29.10 48.53
N THR A 91 0.90 -29.24 48.67
CA THR A 91 -0.03 -29.29 47.53
C THR A 91 -0.12 -27.95 46.82
N PHE A 92 -0.15 -26.84 47.57
CA PHE A 92 -0.15 -25.49 47.02
C PHE A 92 1.14 -25.20 46.23
N GLN A 93 2.31 -25.56 46.76
CA GLN A 93 3.58 -25.36 46.06
C GLN A 93 3.66 -26.20 44.76
N ARG A 94 3.24 -27.47 44.80
CA ARG A 94 3.17 -28.33 43.60
C ARG A 94 2.19 -27.80 42.56
N PHE A 95 1.04 -27.30 43.01
CA PHE A 95 0.04 -26.66 42.15
C PHE A 95 0.62 -25.44 41.43
N ILE A 96 1.26 -24.53 42.17
CA ILE A 96 1.88 -23.33 41.58
C ILE A 96 3.01 -23.70 40.62
N PHE A 97 3.81 -24.73 40.90
CA PHE A 97 4.83 -25.22 39.98
C PHE A 97 4.24 -25.67 38.63
N GLN A 98 3.17 -26.48 38.66
CA GLN A 98 2.51 -26.92 37.42
C GLN A 98 1.87 -25.74 36.67
N LEU A 99 1.21 -24.84 37.40
CA LEU A 99 0.60 -23.64 36.83
C LEU A 99 1.63 -22.74 36.13
N LEU A 100 2.79 -22.50 36.75
CA LEU A 100 3.86 -21.69 36.16
C LEU A 100 4.53 -22.39 34.98
N SER A 101 4.66 -23.72 35.02
CA SER A 101 5.21 -24.51 33.92
C SER A 101 4.33 -24.44 32.67
N GLU A 102 3.00 -24.49 32.84
CA GLU A 102 2.05 -24.30 31.73
C GLU A 102 1.93 -22.82 31.31
N ARG A 103 2.08 -21.86 32.24
CA ARG A 103 2.06 -20.43 31.91
C ARG A 103 3.29 -20.01 31.10
N HIS A 104 4.42 -20.69 31.29
CA HIS A 104 5.70 -20.34 30.70
C HIS A 104 6.39 -21.56 30.06
N PRO A 105 5.81 -22.15 28.99
CA PRO A 105 6.33 -23.38 28.39
C PRO A 105 7.74 -23.21 27.78
N GLY A 106 8.12 -21.98 27.43
CA GLY A 106 9.46 -21.64 26.92
C GLY A 106 10.52 -21.47 28.01
N LEU A 107 10.14 -21.40 29.29
CA LEU A 107 11.06 -21.28 30.41
C LEU A 107 11.29 -22.66 31.05
N GLU A 108 12.55 -23.00 31.32
CA GLU A 108 12.88 -24.22 32.07
C GLU A 108 12.57 -24.02 33.56
N ILE A 109 11.30 -24.17 33.95
CA ILE A 109 10.82 -24.02 35.34
C ILE A 109 11.28 -25.23 36.17
N LYS A 110 11.89 -24.96 37.33
CA LYS A 110 12.43 -25.97 38.25
C LYS A 110 11.88 -25.77 39.66
N HIS A 111 11.60 -26.87 40.35
CA HIS A 111 11.15 -26.92 41.73
C HIS A 111 12.33 -27.20 42.68
N VAL A 112 12.40 -26.51 43.83
CA VAL A 112 13.42 -26.75 44.86
C VAL A 112 12.80 -27.58 45.99
N GLU A 113 13.40 -28.73 46.29
CA GLU A 113 12.93 -29.62 47.36
C GLU A 113 13.63 -29.30 48.69
N GLY A 114 12.84 -29.01 49.73
CA GLY A 114 13.30 -28.24 50.90
C GLY A 114 14.07 -28.99 52.00
N ALA A 115 14.57 -30.19 51.74
CA ALA A 115 15.25 -31.00 52.75
C ALA A 115 16.58 -30.39 53.28
N ALA A 116 17.13 -29.37 52.59
CA ALA A 116 18.41 -28.74 52.95
C ALA A 116 18.32 -27.21 53.21
N GLY A 117 17.11 -26.67 53.37
CA GLY A 117 16.87 -25.25 53.61
C GLY A 117 16.81 -24.42 52.32
N ASP A 118 15.66 -23.78 52.11
CA ASP A 118 15.20 -23.33 50.78
C ASP A 118 15.80 -21.99 50.33
N ARG A 119 16.64 -21.35 51.17
CA ARG A 119 17.36 -20.08 50.94
C ARG A 119 16.55 -18.98 50.20
N GLY A 120 15.22 -18.99 50.30
CA GLY A 120 14.33 -18.00 49.69
C GLY A 120 13.90 -18.28 48.24
N ALA A 121 14.02 -19.51 47.73
CA ALA A 121 13.59 -19.89 46.38
C ALA A 121 12.79 -21.22 46.40
N ASP A 122 11.49 -21.16 46.11
CA ASP A 122 10.64 -22.35 46.06
C ASP A 122 10.55 -22.90 44.62
N ILE A 123 10.43 -22.00 43.64
CA ILE A 123 10.38 -22.30 42.20
C ILE A 123 11.25 -21.27 41.47
N PHE A 124 12.02 -21.69 40.46
CA PHE A 124 12.83 -20.77 39.66
C PHE A 124 12.88 -21.13 38.17
N ALA A 125 13.25 -20.15 37.34
CA ALA A 125 13.58 -20.33 35.93
C ALA A 125 15.01 -19.82 35.65
N GLY A 126 15.74 -20.53 34.79
CA GLY A 126 17.13 -20.22 34.43
C GLY A 126 18.15 -20.94 35.31
N GLN A 127 19.36 -20.39 35.43
CA GLN A 127 20.44 -20.96 36.23
C GLN A 127 20.55 -20.22 37.58
N LEU A 128 20.68 -20.95 38.69
CA LEU A 128 20.71 -20.35 40.04
C LEU A 128 21.86 -19.36 40.27
N ASN A 129 22.97 -19.53 39.53
CA ASN A 129 24.15 -18.66 39.61
C ASN A 129 24.13 -17.51 38.60
N ASP A 130 23.08 -17.38 37.78
CA ASP A 130 22.98 -16.41 36.69
C ASP A 130 21.64 -15.67 36.75
N HIS A 131 21.45 -14.89 37.83
CA HIS A 131 20.32 -13.98 38.00
C HIS A 131 18.93 -14.58 37.67
N PRO A 132 18.54 -15.70 38.32
CA PRO A 132 17.33 -16.45 37.98
C PRO A 132 16.05 -15.62 38.19
N LYS A 133 14.95 -16.08 37.59
CA LYS A 133 13.61 -15.63 37.99
C LYS A 133 13.13 -16.54 39.10
N ILE A 134 12.72 -15.98 40.24
CA ILE A 134 12.31 -16.76 41.42
C ILE A 134 10.85 -16.48 41.75
N TRP A 135 10.09 -17.53 42.01
CA TRP A 135 8.77 -17.46 42.62
C TRP A 135 8.85 -18.05 44.03
N GLN A 136 8.57 -17.23 45.03
CA GLN A 136 8.45 -17.65 46.42
C GLN A 136 6.97 -17.83 46.75
N CYS A 137 6.57 -19.06 47.03
CA CYS A 137 5.25 -19.39 47.53
C CYS A 137 5.15 -19.04 49.02
N LYS A 138 4.02 -18.47 49.43
CA LYS A 138 3.64 -18.34 50.84
C LYS A 138 2.15 -18.61 51.00
N HIS A 139 1.84 -19.73 51.63
CA HIS A 139 0.46 -20.12 51.92
C HIS A 139 -0.02 -19.41 53.19
N PHE A 140 -0.77 -18.32 53.03
CA PHE A 140 -1.30 -17.50 54.12
C PHE A 140 -2.84 -17.50 54.06
N PRO A 141 -3.52 -18.59 54.47
CA PRO A 141 -4.97 -18.73 54.28
C PRO A 141 -5.79 -17.64 54.98
N ASN A 142 -5.22 -17.00 56.00
CA ASN A 142 -5.83 -15.92 56.79
C ASN A 142 -5.26 -14.52 56.45
N GLY A 143 -4.57 -14.35 55.31
CA GLY A 143 -4.03 -13.07 54.88
C GLY A 143 -2.63 -12.71 55.37
N LEU A 144 -2.07 -11.63 54.81
CA LEU A 144 -0.70 -11.16 55.07
C LEU A 144 -0.66 -10.05 56.14
N GLY A 145 -0.71 -10.46 57.41
CA GLY A 145 -0.66 -9.58 58.57
C GLY A 145 0.74 -9.17 59.02
N THR A 146 0.82 -8.41 60.12
CA THR A 146 2.09 -7.94 60.71
C THR A 146 3.02 -9.06 61.13
N ARG A 147 2.49 -10.23 61.51
CA ARG A 147 3.26 -11.42 61.91
C ARG A 147 3.90 -12.15 60.71
N GLN A 148 3.30 -12.08 59.53
CA GLN A 148 3.77 -12.77 58.33
C GLN A 148 4.78 -11.93 57.51
N ARG A 149 4.67 -10.59 57.54
CA ARG A 149 5.57 -9.68 56.80
C ARG A 149 7.08 -9.89 57.04
N PRO A 150 7.56 -10.18 58.27
CA PRO A 150 8.97 -10.51 58.50
C PRO A 150 9.43 -11.74 57.72
N GLN A 151 8.56 -12.74 57.53
CA GLN A 151 8.89 -13.97 56.80
C GLN A 151 9.11 -13.68 55.32
N VAL A 152 8.24 -12.87 54.70
CA VAL A 152 8.39 -12.44 53.29
C VAL A 152 9.68 -11.63 53.10
N ARG A 153 9.98 -10.69 54.01
CA ARG A 153 11.23 -9.91 53.96
C ARG A 153 12.47 -10.77 54.10
N LYS A 154 12.42 -11.79 54.96
CA LYS A 154 13.52 -12.75 55.13
C LYS A 154 13.75 -13.54 53.84
N SER A 155 12.70 -14.12 53.25
CA SER A 155 12.79 -14.84 51.97
C SER A 155 13.39 -13.99 50.85
N LEU A 156 12.93 -12.74 50.66
CA LEU A 156 13.50 -11.86 49.63
C LEU A 156 14.97 -11.52 49.90
N ARG A 157 15.34 -11.27 51.17
CA ARG A 157 16.73 -10.98 51.54
C ARG A 157 17.64 -12.19 51.30
N ASP A 158 17.17 -13.37 51.66
CA ASP A 158 17.92 -14.61 51.45
C ASP A 158 18.09 -14.87 49.94
N ALA A 159 17.03 -14.70 49.14
CA ALA A 159 17.10 -14.84 47.69
C ALA A 159 18.10 -13.86 47.04
N LEU A 160 18.08 -12.59 47.46
CA LEU A 160 19.05 -11.58 47.00
C LEU A 160 20.49 -11.92 47.42
N ARG A 161 20.69 -12.45 48.63
CA ARG A 161 22.01 -12.81 49.13
C ARG A 161 22.61 -13.99 48.36
N TYR A 162 21.81 -15.01 48.06
CA TYR A 162 22.31 -16.27 47.50
C TYR A 162 22.21 -16.35 45.97
N TYR A 163 21.20 -15.73 45.36
CA TYR A 163 20.88 -15.93 43.94
C TYR A 163 20.88 -14.64 43.11
N LYS A 164 20.74 -13.46 43.73
CA LYS A 164 20.64 -12.15 43.04
C LYS A 164 19.67 -12.18 41.85
N PRO A 165 18.40 -12.59 42.05
CA PRO A 165 17.47 -12.81 40.95
C PRO A 165 17.23 -11.55 40.12
N SER A 166 17.05 -11.70 38.81
CA SER A 166 16.60 -10.61 37.95
C SER A 166 15.16 -10.19 38.29
N ARG A 167 14.33 -11.16 38.72
CA ARG A 167 12.96 -10.96 39.19
C ARG A 167 12.62 -11.91 40.32
N TRP A 168 11.96 -11.40 41.35
CA TRP A 168 11.45 -12.17 42.48
C TRP A 168 9.94 -11.93 42.64
N VAL A 169 9.13 -12.98 42.57
CA VAL A 169 7.67 -12.91 42.62
C VAL A 169 7.16 -13.57 43.89
N LEU A 170 6.39 -12.82 44.69
CA LEU A 170 5.65 -13.38 45.82
C LEU A 170 4.35 -14.02 45.31
N VAL A 171 4.17 -15.31 45.58
CA VAL A 171 2.94 -16.04 45.27
C VAL A 171 2.14 -16.28 46.55
N THR A 172 0.87 -15.85 46.59
CA THR A 172 0.00 -16.00 47.77
C THR A 172 -1.30 -16.75 47.46
N SER A 173 -1.75 -17.58 48.40
CA SER A 173 -3.02 -18.31 48.29
C SER A 173 -4.27 -17.47 48.53
N VAL A 174 -4.10 -16.19 48.85
CA VAL A 174 -5.17 -15.22 49.08
C VAL A 174 -4.79 -13.88 48.46
N ASP A 175 -5.80 -13.05 48.21
CA ASP A 175 -5.60 -11.66 47.82
C ASP A 175 -5.14 -10.81 49.00
N LEU A 176 -4.27 -9.83 48.73
CA LEU A 176 -3.79 -8.92 49.75
C LEU A 176 -4.87 -7.90 50.11
N ASP A 177 -5.07 -7.64 51.41
CA ASP A 177 -5.88 -6.51 51.85
C ASP A 177 -5.19 -5.16 51.52
N SER A 178 -5.93 -4.05 51.65
CA SER A 178 -5.41 -2.72 51.34
C SER A 178 -4.16 -2.34 52.15
N LYS A 179 -4.07 -2.76 53.42
CA LYS A 179 -2.91 -2.50 54.29
C LYS A 179 -1.70 -3.34 53.88
N ALA A 180 -1.92 -4.57 53.42
CA ALA A 180 -0.90 -5.49 52.93
C ALA A 180 -0.40 -5.08 51.54
N HIS A 181 -1.28 -4.64 50.64
CA HIS A 181 -0.90 -4.06 49.35
C HIS A 181 -0.04 -2.80 49.51
N SER A 182 -0.43 -1.87 50.38
CA SER A 182 0.37 -0.66 50.66
C SER A 182 1.77 -1.01 51.19
N TRP A 183 1.86 -2.02 52.05
CA TRP A 183 3.14 -2.52 52.55
C TRP A 183 3.97 -3.18 51.44
N PHE A 184 3.35 -3.99 50.57
CA PHE A 184 4.04 -4.67 49.48
C PHE A 184 4.58 -3.68 48.44
N GLN A 185 3.80 -2.66 48.08
CA GLN A 185 4.25 -1.58 47.18
C GLN A 185 5.46 -0.83 47.75
N LYS A 186 5.50 -0.59 49.08
CA LYS A 186 6.68 -0.02 49.74
C LYS A 186 7.88 -0.96 49.63
N LEU A 187 7.66 -2.27 49.81
CA LEU A 187 8.71 -3.28 49.64
C LEU A 187 9.26 -3.29 48.19
N GLN A 188 8.39 -3.28 47.18
CA GLN A 188 8.79 -3.23 45.77
C GLN A 188 9.69 -2.01 45.49
N ARG A 189 9.30 -0.81 45.97
CA ARG A 189 10.10 0.41 45.80
C ARG A 189 11.44 0.34 46.51
N SER A 190 11.50 -0.26 47.70
CA SER A 190 12.75 -0.39 48.47
C SER A 190 13.80 -1.29 47.80
N TYR A 191 13.37 -2.23 46.95
CA TYR A 191 14.26 -3.20 46.29
C TYR A 191 14.35 -3.02 44.77
N ALA A 192 13.71 -2.00 44.20
CA ALA A 192 13.65 -1.77 42.75
C ALA A 192 15.02 -1.58 42.07
N ARG A 193 16.07 -1.25 42.84
CA ARG A 193 17.45 -1.15 42.33
C ARG A 193 18.15 -2.50 42.26
N ASP A 194 17.72 -3.47 43.06
CA ASP A 194 18.39 -4.76 43.23
C ASP A 194 17.71 -5.88 42.44
N THR A 195 16.38 -5.86 42.33
CA THR A 195 15.58 -6.87 41.60
C THR A 195 14.18 -6.35 41.27
N GLU A 196 13.55 -6.89 40.22
CA GLU A 196 12.13 -6.67 39.96
C GLU A 196 11.28 -7.49 40.95
N VAL A 197 10.54 -6.83 41.84
CA VAL A 197 9.66 -7.50 42.82
C VAL A 197 8.23 -7.56 42.30
N GLY A 198 7.71 -8.76 42.02
CA GLY A 198 6.35 -9.00 41.50
C GLY A 198 5.40 -9.66 42.52
N LEU A 199 4.09 -9.59 42.26
CA LEU A 199 3.05 -10.25 43.05
C LEU A 199 2.21 -11.15 42.14
N PHE A 200 1.84 -12.33 42.64
CA PHE A 200 0.91 -13.25 42.00
C PHE A 200 -0.04 -13.80 43.08
N GLN A 201 -1.27 -13.29 43.14
CA GLN A 201 -2.21 -13.54 44.23
C GLN A 201 -3.38 -14.43 43.79
N ALA A 202 -4.31 -14.74 44.70
CA ALA A 202 -5.42 -15.66 44.46
C ALA A 202 -6.27 -15.28 43.24
N SER A 203 -6.56 -13.99 43.05
CA SER A 203 -7.29 -13.50 41.88
C SER A 203 -6.58 -13.79 40.57
N ASP A 204 -5.25 -13.70 40.57
CA ASP A 204 -4.44 -13.96 39.39
C ASP A 204 -4.41 -15.46 39.11
N ILE A 205 -4.19 -16.27 40.15
CA ILE A 205 -4.23 -17.74 40.08
C ILE A 205 -5.59 -18.24 39.56
N ILE A 206 -6.69 -17.70 40.07
CA ILE A 206 -8.04 -18.12 39.66
C ILE A 206 -8.35 -17.70 38.23
N ARG A 207 -7.89 -16.52 37.78
CA ARG A 207 -7.97 -16.16 36.36
C ARG A 207 -7.21 -17.14 35.48
N GLU A 208 -6.03 -17.60 35.90
CA GLU A 208 -5.29 -18.61 35.15
C GLU A 208 -6.02 -19.97 35.11
N LEU A 209 -6.72 -20.35 36.19
CA LEU A 209 -7.48 -21.60 36.29
C LEU A 209 -8.70 -21.65 35.38
N VAL A 210 -9.33 -20.51 35.07
CA VAL A 210 -10.42 -20.44 34.07
C VAL A 210 -9.94 -20.87 32.68
N HIS A 211 -8.63 -20.74 32.41
CA HIS A 211 -8.05 -20.99 31.09
C HIS A 211 -7.22 -22.28 31.02
N ARG A 212 -6.94 -22.95 32.15
CA ARG A 212 -6.12 -24.18 32.22
C ARG A 212 -6.87 -25.30 32.92
N ARG A 213 -7.76 -25.95 32.16
CA ARG A 213 -8.73 -26.93 32.67
C ARG A 213 -8.08 -28.19 33.23
N SER A 214 -7.02 -28.69 32.58
CA SER A 214 -6.23 -29.86 33.03
C SER A 214 -5.74 -29.70 34.48
N ILE A 215 -5.17 -28.54 34.80
CA ILE A 215 -4.71 -28.21 36.15
C ILE A 215 -5.91 -28.02 37.10
N GLY A 216 -6.94 -27.32 36.66
CA GLY A 216 -8.16 -27.11 37.44
C GLY A 216 -8.80 -28.43 37.91
N ASP A 217 -8.96 -29.40 37.00
CA ASP A 217 -9.58 -30.70 37.30
C ASP A 217 -8.70 -31.59 38.18
N SER A 218 -7.37 -31.53 38.00
CA SER A 218 -6.40 -32.31 38.77
C SER A 218 -6.33 -31.89 40.25
N PHE A 219 -6.37 -30.59 40.54
CA PHE A 219 -6.26 -30.07 41.92
C PHE A 219 -7.61 -29.71 42.56
N PHE A 220 -8.66 -29.47 41.77
CA PHE A 220 -9.99 -29.07 42.25
C PHE A 220 -11.13 -29.86 41.60
N PRO A 221 -11.17 -31.20 41.74
CA PRO A 221 -12.19 -32.03 41.11
C PRO A 221 -13.61 -31.61 41.52
N GLN A 222 -14.55 -31.62 40.58
CA GLN A 222 -15.96 -31.21 40.74
C GLN A 222 -16.23 -29.70 40.93
N ALA A 223 -15.24 -28.82 40.85
CA ALA A 223 -15.46 -27.37 40.89
C ALA A 223 -15.76 -26.74 39.51
N VAL A 224 -15.49 -27.45 38.40
CA VAL A 224 -15.69 -26.92 37.05
C VAL A 224 -16.83 -27.71 36.40
N VAL A 225 -17.90 -27.02 36.01
CA VAL A 225 -19.05 -27.66 35.35
C VAL A 225 -18.62 -28.23 34.00
N ASP A 226 -18.81 -29.53 33.85
CA ASP A 226 -18.42 -30.30 32.67
C ASP A 226 -19.41 -30.06 31.51
N THR A 227 -19.00 -29.20 30.57
CA THR A 227 -19.75 -28.92 29.33
C THR A 227 -19.65 -30.09 28.33
N VAL A 228 -18.67 -30.99 28.49
CA VAL A 228 -18.46 -32.18 27.66
C VAL A 228 -19.42 -33.31 28.05
N THR A 229 -19.74 -33.47 29.34
CA THR A 229 -20.79 -34.40 29.79
C THR A 229 -22.20 -33.88 29.48
N LEU A 230 -22.42 -32.56 29.46
CA LEU A 230 -23.65 -31.97 28.91
C LEU A 230 -23.84 -32.31 27.41
N ASN A 231 -22.75 -32.32 26.63
CA ASN A 231 -22.75 -32.66 25.21
C ASN A 231 -22.99 -34.15 24.93
N ARG A 232 -22.51 -35.05 25.79
CA ARG A 232 -22.75 -36.50 25.66
C ARG A 232 -24.23 -36.87 25.86
N CYS A 233 -24.94 -36.12 26.70
CA CYS A 233 -26.38 -36.29 26.93
C CYS A 233 -27.24 -35.77 25.76
N LEU A 234 -26.73 -34.83 24.95
CA LEU A 234 -27.46 -34.23 23.82
C LEU A 234 -27.24 -34.97 22.48
N GLN A 235 -26.18 -35.79 22.38
CA GLN A 235 -25.92 -36.69 21.24
C GLN A 235 -26.93 -37.84 21.12
N ALA A 236 -27.81 -38.01 22.12
CA ALA A 236 -28.85 -39.05 22.13
C ALA A 236 -30.16 -38.65 21.43
N LEU A 237 -30.21 -37.54 20.69
CA LEU A 237 -31.42 -37.06 20.01
C LEU A 237 -31.22 -36.99 18.49
N ASP A 238 -32.15 -37.61 17.77
CA ASP A 238 -32.09 -37.97 16.35
C ASP A 238 -32.00 -36.79 15.35
N GLY A 239 -31.11 -36.94 14.35
CA GLY A 239 -31.18 -36.38 12.99
C GLY A 239 -30.94 -34.87 12.80
N PRO A 240 -29.82 -34.42 12.20
CA PRO A 240 -29.51 -32.99 12.11
C PRO A 240 -30.29 -32.25 11.01
N THR A 241 -31.00 -31.17 11.39
CA THR A 241 -31.54 -30.15 10.47
C THR A 241 -30.47 -29.11 10.07
N SER A 242 -30.76 -28.19 9.15
CA SER A 242 -29.82 -27.13 8.74
C SER A 242 -29.38 -26.20 9.88
N GLY A 243 -30.26 -25.95 10.86
CA GLY A 243 -29.90 -25.21 12.07
C GLY A 243 -29.02 -26.02 13.03
N ASP A 244 -29.08 -27.35 12.95
CA ASP A 244 -28.18 -28.22 13.71
C ASP A 244 -26.81 -28.32 13.06
N LEU A 245 -26.72 -28.19 11.72
CA LEU A 245 -25.46 -28.03 11.01
C LEU A 245 -24.74 -26.72 11.38
N ASP A 246 -25.44 -25.58 11.44
CA ASP A 246 -24.85 -24.31 11.89
C ASP A 246 -24.35 -24.40 13.33
N LYS A 247 -25.13 -25.02 14.23
CA LYS A 247 -24.69 -25.30 15.62
C LYS A 247 -23.51 -26.25 15.66
N LEU A 248 -23.45 -27.26 14.78
CA LEU A 248 -22.35 -28.22 14.72
C LEU A 248 -21.07 -27.56 14.21
N VAL A 249 -21.16 -26.69 13.20
CA VAL A 249 -20.05 -25.88 12.71
C VAL A 249 -19.56 -24.90 13.77
N GLN A 250 -20.49 -24.19 14.43
CA GLN A 250 -20.13 -23.27 15.51
C GLN A 250 -19.48 -24.01 16.70
N ARG A 251 -20.04 -25.15 17.11
CA ARG A 251 -19.45 -26.00 18.16
C ARG A 251 -18.07 -26.53 17.78
N GLY A 252 -17.90 -27.01 16.54
CA GLY A 252 -16.60 -27.48 16.06
C GLY A 252 -15.56 -26.36 16.03
N ALA A 253 -15.98 -25.13 15.71
CA ALA A 253 -15.11 -23.95 15.80
C ALA A 253 -14.75 -23.60 17.25
N ASP A 254 -15.72 -23.62 18.16
CA ASP A 254 -15.51 -23.34 19.59
C ASP A 254 -14.60 -24.39 20.25
N GLU A 255 -14.79 -25.68 19.93
CA GLU A 255 -13.93 -26.77 20.39
C GLU A 255 -12.50 -26.63 19.86
N LEU A 256 -12.34 -26.24 18.60
CA LEU A 256 -11.02 -25.99 18.03
C LEU A 256 -10.34 -24.80 18.71
N ILE A 257 -11.05 -23.68 18.89
CA ILE A 257 -10.49 -22.51 19.59
C ILE A 257 -10.10 -22.89 21.02
N ALA A 258 -10.93 -23.64 21.75
CA ALA A 258 -10.61 -24.09 23.10
C ALA A 258 -9.33 -24.96 23.13
N ARG A 259 -9.14 -25.84 22.14
CA ARG A 259 -7.89 -26.64 22.02
C ARG A 259 -6.67 -25.78 21.68
N LEU A 260 -6.85 -24.70 20.92
CA LEU A 260 -5.77 -23.76 20.61
C LEU A 260 -5.40 -22.92 21.83
N GLU A 261 -6.39 -22.46 22.59
CA GLU A 261 -6.18 -21.78 23.88
C GLU A 261 -5.55 -22.70 24.93
N GLU A 262 -5.89 -23.99 24.93
CA GLU A 262 -5.23 -24.99 25.77
C GLU A 262 -3.76 -25.21 25.34
N ALA A 263 -3.48 -25.18 24.04
CA ALA A 263 -2.11 -25.31 23.54
C ALA A 263 -1.23 -24.10 23.89
N ASP A 264 -1.74 -22.88 23.81
CA ASP A 264 -1.06 -21.68 24.31
C ASP A 264 -2.04 -20.55 24.69
N GLY A 265 -2.38 -20.47 25.98
CA GLY A 265 -3.35 -19.49 26.50
C GLY A 265 -2.89 -18.04 26.50
N ARG A 266 -1.68 -17.72 26.00
CA ARG A 266 -1.20 -16.34 25.86
C ARG A 266 -1.81 -15.61 24.67
N PHE A 267 -2.48 -16.33 23.78
CA PHE A 267 -3.04 -15.80 22.55
C PHE A 267 -4.54 -16.05 22.43
N ASP A 268 -5.21 -15.16 21.71
CA ASP A 268 -6.55 -15.41 21.19
C ASP A 268 -6.47 -15.84 19.73
N TYR A 269 -7.41 -16.69 19.31
CA TYR A 269 -7.39 -17.31 17.99
C TYR A 269 -8.65 -16.98 17.19
N ARG A 270 -8.46 -16.65 15.91
CA ARG A 270 -9.55 -16.58 14.93
C ARG A 270 -9.32 -17.61 13.84
N VAL A 271 -10.26 -18.54 13.68
CA VAL A 271 -10.19 -19.59 12.66
C VAL A 271 -11.21 -19.32 11.57
N ALA A 272 -10.80 -19.44 10.32
CA ALA A 272 -11.66 -19.36 9.14
C ALA A 272 -11.40 -20.55 8.20
N TYR A 273 -12.45 -21.05 7.56
CA TYR A 273 -12.41 -22.16 6.59
C TYR A 273 -12.98 -21.73 5.23
N GLY A 274 -12.32 -22.07 4.12
CA GLY A 274 -12.91 -21.91 2.79
C GLY A 274 -11.95 -22.11 1.60
N PRO A 275 -12.48 -22.57 0.44
CA PRO A 275 -11.69 -22.90 -0.76
C PRO A 275 -11.09 -21.66 -1.45
N ASN A 276 -11.61 -20.47 -1.15
CA ASN A 276 -11.14 -19.19 -1.67
C ASN A 276 -10.38 -18.35 -0.63
N ILE A 277 -9.94 -18.95 0.49
CA ILE A 277 -9.01 -18.29 1.43
C ILE A 277 -7.56 -18.28 0.87
N GLY A 278 -7.36 -18.70 -0.39
CA GLY A 278 -6.09 -18.61 -1.11
C GLY A 278 -5.52 -17.18 -1.27
N ALA A 279 -4.38 -17.11 -1.96
CA ALA A 279 -3.40 -16.02 -2.08
C ALA A 279 -3.88 -14.55 -2.01
N GLN A 280 -5.13 -14.23 -2.37
CA GLN A 280 -5.71 -12.89 -2.26
C GLN A 280 -5.96 -12.46 -0.80
N ASN A 281 -6.36 -13.39 0.10
CA ASN A 281 -6.54 -13.08 1.52
C ASN A 281 -5.23 -13.19 2.31
N ALA A 282 -4.26 -14.02 1.90
CA ALA A 282 -2.89 -14.00 2.48
C ALA A 282 -2.17 -12.65 2.27
N LEU A 283 -2.70 -11.79 1.38
CA LEU A 283 -2.29 -10.40 1.18
C LEU A 283 -3.16 -9.40 1.95
N ALA A 284 -4.32 -9.82 2.48
CA ALA A 284 -5.17 -8.98 3.29
C ALA A 284 -4.54 -8.83 4.68
N GLN A 285 -4.28 -7.58 5.07
CA GLN A 285 -3.74 -7.27 6.39
C GLN A 285 -4.63 -7.91 7.47
N PRO A 286 -4.02 -8.55 8.47
CA PRO A 286 -4.71 -8.83 9.71
C PRO A 286 -5.23 -7.51 10.29
N SER A 287 -6.54 -7.39 10.37
CA SER A 287 -7.22 -6.23 10.93
C SER A 287 -7.36 -6.43 12.43
N GLY A 288 -6.37 -5.97 13.18
CA GLY A 288 -6.43 -5.95 14.65
C GLY A 288 -5.17 -5.39 15.26
N ALA A 289 -5.31 -4.42 16.17
CA ALA A 289 -4.27 -4.18 17.15
C ALA A 289 -3.94 -5.52 17.84
N LEU A 290 -2.65 -5.78 18.10
CA LEU A 290 -2.17 -7.02 18.74
C LEU A 290 -2.07 -8.28 17.85
N HIS A 291 -2.26 -8.19 16.52
CA HIS A 291 -2.00 -9.35 15.65
C HIS A 291 -0.51 -9.75 15.66
N ILE A 292 -0.23 -11.05 15.85
CA ILE A 292 1.13 -11.61 15.93
C ILE A 292 1.47 -12.47 14.71
N ALA A 293 0.58 -13.39 14.34
CA ALA A 293 0.86 -14.36 13.28
C ALA A 293 -0.41 -14.79 12.55
N THR A 294 -0.26 -15.07 11.26
CA THR A 294 -1.28 -15.76 10.47
C THR A 294 -0.68 -17.08 9.99
N VAL A 295 -1.34 -18.19 10.33
CA VAL A 295 -0.97 -19.53 9.85
C VAL A 295 -2.06 -20.03 8.93
N GLN A 296 -1.68 -20.40 7.71
CA GLN A 296 -2.59 -20.94 6.72
C GLN A 296 -2.20 -22.37 6.36
N TYR A 297 -3.18 -23.27 6.40
CA TYR A 297 -3.02 -24.68 6.13
C TYR A 297 -4.24 -25.22 5.35
N GLY A 298 -4.04 -25.59 4.09
CA GLY A 298 -5.15 -25.94 3.18
C GLY A 298 -6.19 -24.81 3.13
N ASP A 299 -7.45 -25.16 3.40
CA ASP A 299 -8.57 -24.22 3.45
C ASP A 299 -8.72 -23.54 4.82
N LYS A 300 -7.88 -23.88 5.81
CA LYS A 300 -7.93 -23.34 7.18
C LYS A 300 -6.95 -22.17 7.31
N ARG A 301 -7.43 -21.03 7.79
CA ARG A 301 -6.63 -19.88 8.23
C ARG A 301 -6.83 -19.67 9.72
N THR A 302 -5.72 -19.59 10.45
CA THR A 302 -5.69 -19.28 11.88
C THR A 302 -4.94 -17.98 12.07
N GLU A 303 -5.58 -16.98 12.66
CA GLU A 303 -4.94 -15.73 13.07
C GLU A 303 -4.75 -15.73 14.57
N VAL A 304 -3.58 -15.25 15.00
CA VAL A 304 -3.13 -15.28 16.39
C VAL A 304 -2.97 -13.84 16.86
N PHE A 305 -3.66 -13.50 17.95
CA PHE A 305 -3.64 -12.18 18.56
C PHE A 305 -3.05 -12.26 19.97
N ALA A 306 -2.26 -11.25 20.34
CA ALA A 306 -1.71 -11.14 21.69
C ALA A 306 -2.84 -10.92 22.71
N ARG A 307 -2.92 -11.76 23.74
CA ARG A 307 -3.86 -11.63 24.85
C ARG A 307 -3.16 -11.23 26.14
N ASP A 308 -2.13 -12.00 26.56
CA ASP A 308 -1.32 -11.70 27.74
C ASP A 308 -0.01 -10.99 27.35
N LEU A 309 -0.09 -9.66 27.23
CA LEU A 309 1.04 -8.82 26.83
C LEU A 309 2.23 -8.91 27.80
N GLU A 310 1.98 -9.14 29.09
CA GLU A 310 3.06 -9.26 30.09
C GLU A 310 3.78 -10.60 29.95
N ALA A 311 3.05 -11.71 29.78
CA ALA A 311 3.66 -13.00 29.49
C ALA A 311 4.43 -13.01 28.16
N ILE A 312 3.88 -12.36 27.13
CA ILE A 312 4.52 -12.25 25.81
C ILE A 312 5.78 -11.37 25.86
N ARG A 313 5.80 -10.31 26.68
CA ARG A 313 7.03 -9.53 26.91
C ARG A 313 8.11 -10.34 27.60
N LEU A 314 7.73 -11.22 28.54
CA LEU A 314 8.65 -12.06 29.30
C LEU A 314 9.15 -13.30 28.54
N ASP A 315 8.34 -13.82 27.62
CA ASP A 315 8.62 -14.97 26.75
C ASP A 315 8.03 -14.71 25.35
N PRO A 316 8.75 -13.98 24.48
CA PRO A 316 8.23 -13.60 23.17
C PRO A 316 8.13 -14.81 22.22
N PRO A 317 7.17 -14.83 21.29
CA PRO A 317 7.10 -15.83 20.23
C PRO A 317 8.42 -15.85 19.44
N THR A 318 8.94 -17.04 19.15
CA THR A 318 10.19 -17.19 18.39
C THR A 318 10.03 -18.10 17.18
N VAL A 319 10.86 -17.84 16.17
CA VAL A 319 11.15 -18.79 15.08
C VAL A 319 12.63 -19.09 15.13
N LYS A 320 12.98 -20.35 15.39
CA LYS A 320 14.36 -20.86 15.41
C LYS A 320 14.62 -21.60 14.11
N MET A 321 15.74 -21.34 13.46
CA MET A 321 16.14 -22.00 12.23
C MET A 321 17.66 -22.09 12.15
N GLN A 322 18.16 -23.05 11.38
CA GLN A 322 19.57 -23.19 11.04
C GLN A 322 19.80 -22.64 9.63
N LEU A 323 20.79 -21.75 9.51
CA LEU A 323 21.09 -21.04 8.27
C LEU A 323 22.50 -21.40 7.80
N PRO A 324 22.63 -22.28 6.78
CA PRO A 324 23.85 -22.41 6.01
C PRO A 324 24.28 -21.08 5.38
N TYR A 325 25.56 -20.97 5.00
CA TYR A 325 26.14 -19.73 4.46
C TYR A 325 25.36 -19.18 3.25
N SER A 326 24.87 -20.03 2.36
CA SER A 326 24.03 -19.65 1.21
C SER A 326 22.73 -18.96 1.63
N GLY A 327 22.03 -19.51 2.63
CA GLY A 327 20.82 -18.92 3.19
C GLY A 327 21.11 -17.61 3.92
N ALA A 328 22.12 -17.57 4.78
CA ALA A 328 22.54 -16.36 5.49
C ALA A 328 22.88 -15.22 4.51
N ARG A 329 23.55 -15.53 3.39
CA ARG A 329 23.83 -14.56 2.33
C ARG A 329 22.56 -13.99 1.71
N LYS A 330 21.56 -14.82 1.40
CA LYS A 330 20.27 -14.34 0.87
C LYS A 330 19.53 -13.45 1.85
N ILE A 331 19.49 -13.80 3.13
CA ILE A 331 18.88 -12.93 4.16
C ILE A 331 19.60 -11.58 4.21
N ASN A 332 20.94 -11.60 4.23
CA ASN A 332 21.71 -10.36 4.24
C ASN A 332 21.48 -9.52 2.97
N ASP A 333 21.39 -10.15 1.80
CA ASP A 333 21.06 -9.46 0.55
C ASP A 333 19.64 -8.88 0.56
N ALA A 334 18.66 -9.56 1.18
CA ALA A 334 17.32 -9.03 1.40
C ALA A 334 17.36 -7.77 2.28
N ILE A 335 18.06 -7.81 3.43
CA ILE A 335 18.21 -6.66 4.33
C ILE A 335 18.90 -5.49 3.61
N ARG A 336 19.95 -5.79 2.85
CA ARG A 336 20.78 -4.81 2.17
C ARG A 336 20.06 -4.10 1.03
N THR A 337 19.29 -4.84 0.24
CA THR A 337 18.68 -4.33 -1.01
C THR A 337 17.16 -4.15 -0.95
N GLY A 338 16.50 -4.77 0.03
CA GLY A 338 15.04 -4.92 0.06
C GLY A 338 14.47 -5.76 -1.07
N ARG A 339 15.30 -6.48 -1.83
CA ARG A 339 14.79 -7.38 -2.87
C ARG A 339 14.21 -8.63 -2.24
N ALA A 340 13.12 -9.10 -2.84
CA ALA A 340 12.52 -10.35 -2.41
C ALA A 340 13.54 -11.50 -2.58
N GLN A 341 13.61 -12.37 -1.58
CA GLN A 341 14.48 -13.54 -1.58
C GLN A 341 13.67 -14.77 -1.26
N GLU A 342 14.02 -15.85 -1.95
CA GLU A 342 13.41 -17.16 -1.78
C GLU A 342 14.49 -18.11 -1.28
N LEU A 343 14.27 -18.70 -0.10
CA LEU A 343 15.16 -19.67 0.50
C LEU A 343 14.53 -21.06 0.44
N THR A 344 15.29 -22.04 -0.03
CA THR A 344 14.83 -23.43 -0.16
C THR A 344 15.24 -24.28 1.04
N THR A 345 14.87 -25.57 1.03
CA THR A 345 15.20 -26.56 2.06
C THR A 345 16.69 -26.75 2.32
N ASP A 346 17.56 -26.44 1.35
CA ASP A 346 19.01 -26.52 1.51
C ASP A 346 19.59 -25.27 2.19
N GLU A 347 18.87 -24.15 2.15
CA GLU A 347 19.30 -22.83 2.60
C GLU A 347 18.70 -22.45 3.95
N VAL A 348 17.64 -23.14 4.39
CA VAL A 348 17.08 -23.02 5.74
C VAL A 348 16.71 -24.41 6.24
N ARG A 349 17.27 -24.81 7.37
CA ARG A 349 17.07 -26.13 7.99
C ARG A 349 16.45 -26.00 9.36
N ASN A 350 15.75 -27.05 9.81
CA ASN A 350 15.27 -27.18 11.20
C ASN A 350 14.47 -25.96 11.70
N ILE A 351 13.54 -25.48 10.88
CA ILE A 351 12.64 -24.39 11.26
C ILE A 351 11.69 -24.89 12.35
N ARG A 352 11.65 -24.18 13.48
CA ARG A 352 10.72 -24.40 14.58
C ARG A 352 10.13 -23.06 14.99
N SER A 353 8.84 -23.03 15.26
CA SER A 353 8.13 -21.85 15.74
C SER A 353 7.41 -22.16 17.05
N THR A 354 7.17 -21.13 17.87
CA THR A 354 6.17 -21.17 18.94
C THR A 354 4.81 -21.70 18.44
N PHE A 355 4.48 -21.48 17.16
CA PHE A 355 3.22 -21.88 16.54
C PHE A 355 3.26 -23.21 15.79
N ASP A 356 4.26 -24.07 16.01
CA ASP A 356 4.38 -25.36 15.32
C ASP A 356 3.16 -26.27 15.52
N PHE A 357 2.42 -26.13 16.62
CA PHE A 357 1.19 -26.88 16.89
C PHE A 357 0.02 -26.51 15.95
N LEU A 358 0.10 -25.37 15.25
CA LEU A 358 -0.85 -24.99 14.21
C LEU A 358 -0.61 -25.74 12.89
N LEU A 359 0.53 -26.42 12.76
CA LEU A 359 0.96 -27.16 11.57
C LEU A 359 1.05 -28.67 11.87
N PRO A 360 0.52 -29.55 11.01
CA PRO A 360 0.65 -31.00 11.21
C PRO A 360 2.10 -31.51 11.10
N GLU A 361 2.51 -32.41 11.99
CA GLU A 361 3.90 -32.92 12.11
C GLU A 361 4.41 -33.67 10.86
N HIS A 362 3.53 -34.31 10.09
CA HIS A 362 3.88 -35.18 8.96
C HIS A 362 4.11 -34.43 7.63
N GLU A 363 3.87 -33.12 7.59
CA GLU A 363 3.98 -32.32 6.35
C GLU A 363 5.15 -31.33 6.38
N ARG A 364 6.16 -31.57 7.24
CA ARG A 364 7.35 -30.71 7.34
C ARG A 364 8.36 -30.83 6.19
N ALA A 365 8.02 -31.58 5.13
CA ALA A 365 8.88 -31.79 3.97
C ALA A 365 8.55 -30.80 2.82
N GLY A 366 9.58 -30.11 2.30
CA GLY A 366 9.45 -29.26 1.10
C GLY A 366 9.02 -27.82 1.37
N TRP A 367 9.69 -27.15 2.30
CA TRP A 367 9.44 -25.75 2.65
C TRP A 367 10.27 -24.75 1.86
N LYS A 368 9.72 -23.55 1.70
CA LYS A 368 10.36 -22.37 1.12
C LYS A 368 10.08 -21.17 2.01
N VAL A 369 11.10 -20.38 2.33
CA VAL A 369 10.94 -19.09 3.01
C VAL A 369 10.98 -17.99 1.97
N VAL A 370 9.96 -17.13 1.95
CA VAL A 370 9.90 -15.93 1.12
C VAL A 370 10.06 -14.71 2.01
N LEU A 371 11.13 -13.96 1.79
CA LEU A 371 11.37 -12.65 2.39
C LEU A 371 10.99 -11.61 1.37
N GLN A 372 10.04 -10.72 1.67
CA GLN A 372 9.67 -9.65 0.74
C GLN A 372 9.27 -8.36 1.45
N PRO A 373 9.44 -7.20 0.81
CA PRO A 373 8.87 -5.95 1.30
C PRO A 373 7.36 -6.08 1.44
N ASN A 374 6.78 -5.57 2.53
CA ASN A 374 5.33 -5.56 2.68
C ASN A 374 4.71 -4.49 1.75
N PRO A 375 4.04 -4.86 0.64
CA PRO A 375 3.58 -3.90 -0.36
C PRO A 375 2.31 -3.14 0.06
N GLN A 376 1.65 -3.60 1.13
CA GLN A 376 0.38 -3.10 1.66
C GLN A 376 0.59 -2.17 2.87
N ASN A 377 1.82 -1.90 3.31
CA ASN A 377 2.06 -1.02 4.45
C ASN A 377 1.65 0.42 4.09
N PRO A 378 0.68 1.04 4.79
CA PRO A 378 0.23 2.40 4.52
C PRO A 378 1.38 3.43 4.62
N SER A 379 2.39 3.16 5.44
CA SER A 379 3.58 4.02 5.58
C SER A 379 4.50 4.00 4.34
N ASN A 380 4.24 3.13 3.36
CA ASN A 380 4.99 3.10 2.10
C ASN A 380 4.60 4.24 1.16
N MET A 381 3.59 5.04 1.49
CA MET A 381 3.11 6.13 0.65
C MET A 381 3.79 7.45 1.07
N ARG A 382 4.46 8.12 0.14
CA ARG A 382 5.17 9.39 0.36
C ARG A 382 4.66 10.49 -0.58
N PRO A 383 4.16 11.62 -0.06
CA PRO A 383 3.81 12.78 -0.89
C PRO A 383 5.08 13.57 -1.22
N LEU A 384 5.46 13.60 -2.50
CA LEU A 384 6.68 14.26 -2.98
C LEU A 384 6.35 15.40 -3.95
N ARG A 385 7.21 16.41 -3.97
CA ARG A 385 7.26 17.46 -4.98
C ARG A 385 8.44 17.21 -5.91
N LEU A 386 8.22 17.34 -7.21
CA LEU A 386 9.26 17.16 -8.23
C LEU A 386 9.50 18.48 -8.95
N THR A 387 10.75 18.94 -8.95
CA THR A 387 11.17 20.15 -9.66
C THR A 387 12.26 19.78 -10.66
N PHE A 388 11.98 20.03 -11.94
CA PHE A 388 12.92 19.81 -13.03
C PHE A 388 13.49 21.17 -13.42
N THR A 389 14.81 21.35 -13.37
CA THR A 389 15.43 22.67 -13.54
C THR A 389 16.62 22.62 -14.48
N LYS A 390 16.73 23.61 -15.38
CA LYS A 390 17.94 23.89 -16.16
C LYS A 390 18.09 25.40 -16.37
N GLY A 391 19.15 26.00 -15.84
CA GLY A 391 19.31 27.46 -15.84
C GLY A 391 18.14 28.12 -15.12
N ASP A 392 17.53 29.11 -15.76
CA ASP A 392 16.36 29.84 -15.24
C ASP A 392 15.01 29.14 -15.52
N GLU A 393 15.00 28.08 -16.33
CA GLU A 393 13.78 27.32 -16.61
C GLU A 393 13.53 26.22 -15.57
N SER A 394 12.30 26.15 -15.08
CA SER A 394 11.85 25.06 -14.21
C SER A 394 10.45 24.56 -14.55
N VAL A 395 10.21 23.26 -14.30
CA VAL A 395 8.90 22.63 -14.35
C VAL A 395 8.61 21.97 -13.00
N LEU A 396 7.51 22.38 -12.38
CA LEU A 396 7.11 21.95 -11.04
C LEU A 396 5.90 21.02 -11.07
N PHE A 397 6.00 19.89 -10.37
CA PHE A 397 4.88 19.05 -9.97
C PHE A 397 4.76 19.12 -8.44
N GLU A 398 3.76 19.87 -7.97
CA GLU A 398 3.64 20.26 -6.56
C GLU A 398 3.35 19.08 -5.62
N PHE A 399 2.54 18.13 -6.11
CA PHE A 399 2.13 16.95 -5.36
C PHE A 399 2.15 15.72 -6.26
N VAL A 400 3.02 14.78 -5.95
CA VAL A 400 3.16 13.49 -6.60
C VAL A 400 3.27 12.43 -5.53
N GLN A 401 2.29 11.54 -5.50
CA GLN A 401 2.28 10.42 -4.59
C GLN A 401 3.25 9.35 -5.08
N PHE A 402 4.20 8.95 -4.23
CA PHE A 402 5.09 7.84 -4.45
C PHE A 402 4.76 6.68 -3.51
N ARG A 403 5.01 5.47 -4.00
CA ARG A 403 5.02 4.24 -3.21
C ARG A 403 6.45 3.73 -3.10
N ILE A 404 6.87 3.36 -1.89
CA ILE A 404 8.07 2.60 -1.63
C ILE A 404 7.81 1.16 -2.09
N ILE A 405 8.52 0.72 -3.12
CA ILE A 405 8.41 -0.62 -3.69
C ILE A 405 9.26 -1.60 -2.86
N ARG A 406 10.46 -1.17 -2.48
CA ARG A 406 11.37 -1.89 -1.58
C ARG A 406 12.31 -0.91 -0.90
N ALA A 407 12.79 -1.27 0.29
CA ALA A 407 13.78 -0.49 1.01
C ALA A 407 14.72 -1.42 1.78
N GLY A 408 15.99 -1.46 1.37
CA GLY A 408 17.08 -2.05 2.12
C GLY A 408 18.01 -0.99 2.71
N THR A 409 19.04 -1.44 3.44
CA THR A 409 20.02 -0.55 4.07
C THR A 409 20.94 0.16 3.07
N GLU A 410 21.18 -0.42 1.89
CA GLU A 410 22.05 0.13 0.84
C GLU A 410 21.29 0.73 -0.35
N GLU A 411 20.07 0.30 -0.61
CA GLU A 411 19.26 0.86 -1.70
C GLU A 411 17.76 0.80 -1.40
N ALA A 412 17.02 1.78 -1.90
CA ALA A 412 15.56 1.83 -1.85
C ALA A 412 14.99 2.13 -3.24
N GLU A 413 13.86 1.50 -3.58
CA GLU A 413 13.14 1.75 -4.82
C GLU A 413 11.79 2.39 -4.53
N ILE A 414 11.53 3.52 -5.18
CA ILE A 414 10.27 4.25 -5.08
C ILE A 414 9.68 4.47 -6.47
N GLN A 415 8.35 4.47 -6.56
CA GLN A 415 7.63 4.65 -7.82
C GLN A 415 6.44 5.59 -7.66
N SER A 416 6.25 6.50 -8.61
CA SER A 416 5.09 7.41 -8.64
C SER A 416 3.80 6.65 -8.95
N VAL A 417 2.74 6.91 -8.19
CA VAL A 417 1.41 6.29 -8.36
C VAL A 417 0.30 7.29 -8.70
N SER A 418 0.59 8.60 -8.68
CA SER A 418 -0.33 9.65 -9.13
C SER A 418 -0.79 9.46 -10.59
N PRO A 419 -1.96 10.01 -10.98
CA PRO A 419 -2.49 9.96 -12.34
C PRO A 419 -1.75 10.91 -13.29
N LEU A 420 -0.42 10.83 -13.34
CA LEU A 420 0.43 11.60 -14.22
C LEU A 420 0.53 10.95 -15.61
N PRO A 421 0.89 11.73 -16.66
CA PRO A 421 1.17 11.21 -18.00
C PRO A 421 2.44 10.32 -18.06
N PHE A 422 3.06 10.01 -16.93
CA PHE A 422 4.19 9.10 -16.83
C PHE A 422 4.21 8.39 -15.48
N ILE A 423 4.96 7.30 -15.41
CA ILE A 423 5.42 6.68 -14.16
C ILE A 423 6.92 6.94 -14.06
N LEU A 424 7.34 7.52 -12.93
CA LEU A 424 8.74 7.67 -12.55
C LEU A 424 9.08 6.59 -11.52
N SER A 425 10.10 5.79 -11.80
CA SER A 425 10.68 4.82 -10.85
C SER A 425 12.13 5.20 -10.58
N LEU A 426 12.51 5.18 -9.31
CA LEU A 426 13.81 5.60 -8.81
C LEU A 426 14.38 4.53 -7.90
N VAL A 427 15.63 4.14 -8.14
CA VAL A 427 16.44 3.37 -7.20
C VAL A 427 17.47 4.31 -6.59
N LEU A 428 17.31 4.60 -5.30
CA LEU A 428 18.10 5.54 -4.51
C LEU A 428 19.10 4.77 -3.64
N PRO A 429 20.34 5.26 -3.49
CA PRO A 429 21.30 4.68 -2.55
C PRO A 429 20.95 5.03 -1.10
N GLY A 430 21.15 4.08 -0.18
CA GLY A 430 20.87 4.23 1.25
C GLY A 430 21.91 5.08 2.00
N THR A 431 23.14 5.15 1.49
CA THR A 431 24.25 5.96 2.04
C THR A 431 24.10 7.47 1.84
N GLY A 432 23.09 7.88 1.08
CA GLY A 432 22.82 9.29 0.83
C GLY A 432 23.68 9.96 -0.23
N SER A 433 24.58 9.24 -0.88
CA SER A 433 25.31 9.70 -2.06
C SER A 433 25.70 8.48 -2.88
N GLY A 434 25.48 8.50 -4.19
CA GLY A 434 25.78 7.33 -5.02
C GLY A 434 25.02 7.31 -6.33
N LYS A 435 25.06 6.16 -6.99
CA LYS A 435 24.45 5.96 -8.29
C LYS A 435 22.94 5.79 -8.16
N VAL A 436 22.17 6.67 -8.79
CA VAL A 436 20.71 6.59 -8.89
C VAL A 436 20.36 5.98 -10.23
N THR A 437 19.44 5.01 -10.20
CA THR A 437 18.81 4.52 -11.43
C THR A 437 17.46 5.20 -11.58
N LEU A 438 17.29 5.91 -12.68
CA LEU A 438 16.04 6.59 -13.00
C LEU A 438 15.40 5.92 -14.21
N SER A 439 14.11 5.63 -14.11
CA SER A 439 13.32 5.00 -15.18
C SER A 439 11.98 5.69 -15.38
N PHE A 440 11.62 5.90 -16.65
CA PHE A 440 10.32 6.48 -17.02
C PHE A 440 9.50 5.51 -17.87
N LYS A 441 8.20 5.45 -17.60
CA LYS A 441 7.20 4.81 -18.47
C LYS A 441 6.13 5.83 -18.86
N HIS A 442 5.92 6.04 -20.15
CA HIS A 442 4.93 6.99 -20.65
C HIS A 442 3.48 6.45 -20.51
N ARG A 443 2.55 7.33 -20.14
CA ARG A 443 1.09 7.11 -20.05
C ARG A 443 0.35 8.22 -20.81
N PHE A 444 0.75 8.47 -22.06
CA PHE A 444 0.23 9.62 -22.81
C PHE A 444 -1.18 9.39 -23.34
N TYR A 445 -1.47 8.20 -23.87
CA TYR A 445 -2.76 7.91 -24.50
C TYR A 445 -3.94 8.26 -23.60
N GLY A 446 -4.87 9.07 -24.11
CA GLY A 446 -6.08 9.50 -23.40
C GLY A 446 -5.86 10.60 -22.35
N THR A 447 -4.61 10.98 -22.08
CA THR A 447 -4.27 12.07 -21.14
C THR A 447 -4.44 13.43 -21.82
N ASP A 448 -4.74 14.48 -21.05
CA ASP A 448 -4.83 15.85 -21.56
C ASP A 448 -3.49 16.28 -22.15
N VAL A 449 -3.51 16.86 -23.35
CA VAL A 449 -2.29 17.24 -24.08
C VAL A 449 -1.48 18.29 -23.31
N ARG A 450 -2.10 19.14 -22.49
CA ARG A 450 -1.38 20.12 -21.65
C ARG A 450 -0.52 19.41 -20.59
N ASP A 451 -1.07 18.39 -19.95
CA ASP A 451 -0.32 17.59 -18.97
C ASP A 451 0.83 16.83 -19.63
N VAL A 452 0.59 16.23 -20.81
CA VAL A 452 1.63 15.57 -21.60
C VAL A 452 2.71 16.56 -22.03
N GLY A 453 2.34 17.77 -22.45
CA GLY A 453 3.25 18.86 -22.79
C GLY A 453 4.12 19.28 -21.61
N LYS A 454 3.52 19.45 -20.42
CA LYS A 454 4.24 19.73 -19.18
C LYS A 454 5.26 18.64 -18.84
N ALA A 455 4.90 17.37 -18.98
CA ALA A 455 5.82 16.25 -18.76
C ALA A 455 6.95 16.18 -19.80
N ILE A 456 6.66 16.46 -21.07
CA ILE A 456 7.68 16.54 -22.12
C ILE A 456 8.66 17.67 -21.83
N LYS A 457 8.17 18.86 -21.45
CA LYS A 457 9.03 19.98 -21.06
C LYS A 457 9.97 19.59 -19.91
N ALA A 458 9.44 18.94 -18.87
CA ALA A 458 10.25 18.43 -17.76
C ALA A 458 11.36 17.45 -18.21
N PHE A 459 11.04 16.51 -19.11
CA PHE A 459 12.04 15.57 -19.63
C PHE A 459 13.07 16.22 -20.56
N SER A 460 12.68 17.26 -21.31
CA SER A 460 13.61 18.02 -22.15
C SER A 460 14.65 18.74 -21.31
N LEU A 461 14.26 19.37 -20.20
CA LEU A 461 15.21 19.98 -19.26
C LEU A 461 16.27 18.97 -18.79
N LEU A 462 15.87 17.73 -18.48
CA LEU A 462 16.82 16.68 -18.09
C LEU A 462 17.71 16.21 -19.25
N ARG A 463 17.16 16.01 -20.45
CA ARG A 463 17.99 15.64 -21.63
C ARG A 463 19.08 16.64 -21.91
N GLU A 464 18.76 17.89 -21.65
CA GLU A 464 19.65 19.01 -21.88
C GLU A 464 20.65 19.26 -20.73
N GLY A 465 20.79 18.30 -19.79
CA GLY A 465 21.75 18.35 -18.69
C GLY A 465 21.22 19.02 -17.42
N GLY A 466 19.91 19.21 -17.30
CA GLY A 466 19.28 19.73 -16.10
C GLY A 466 19.26 18.74 -14.92
N PHE A 467 18.66 19.19 -13.82
CA PHE A 467 18.57 18.45 -12.57
C PHE A 467 17.11 18.19 -12.18
N LEU A 468 16.87 17.05 -11.53
CA LEU A 468 15.61 16.73 -10.86
C LEU A 468 15.82 16.86 -9.35
N GLU A 469 15.13 17.81 -8.73
CA GLU A 469 14.99 17.90 -7.28
C GLU A 469 13.72 17.18 -6.82
N ILE A 470 13.87 16.38 -5.76
CA ILE A 470 12.80 15.62 -5.11
C ILE A 470 12.68 16.12 -3.68
N TYR A 471 11.54 16.70 -3.34
CA TYR A 471 11.27 17.26 -2.02
C TYR A 471 10.15 16.47 -1.32
N ALA A 472 10.39 16.02 -0.10
CA ALA A 472 9.41 15.33 0.73
C ALA A 472 8.51 16.34 1.44
N LEU A 473 7.23 16.35 1.08
CA LEU A 473 6.26 17.31 1.64
C LEU A 473 5.93 16.99 3.10
N ASP A 474 5.89 15.71 3.45
CA ASP A 474 5.65 15.20 4.81
C ASP A 474 6.82 15.45 5.76
N LEU A 475 8.05 15.53 5.24
CA LEU A 475 9.27 15.75 6.04
C LEU A 475 9.79 17.19 5.98
N GLY A 476 9.22 18.04 5.12
CA GLY A 476 9.66 19.43 4.95
C GLY A 476 11.10 19.58 4.45
N LYS A 477 11.63 18.65 3.65
CA LYS A 477 13.03 18.70 3.17
C LYS A 477 13.26 18.03 1.82
N THR A 478 14.34 18.43 1.16
CA THR A 478 14.84 17.81 -0.07
C THR A 478 15.39 16.42 0.21
N LEU A 479 14.89 15.41 -0.50
CA LEU A 479 15.38 14.03 -0.46
C LEU A 479 16.58 13.82 -1.38
N ALA A 480 16.50 14.32 -2.61
CA ALA A 480 17.56 14.10 -3.59
C ALA A 480 17.58 15.20 -4.66
N THR A 481 18.78 15.50 -5.14
CA THR A 481 19.00 16.25 -6.38
C THR A 481 19.76 15.35 -7.33
N ILE A 482 19.15 15.04 -8.47
CA ILE A 482 19.63 14.05 -9.43
C ILE A 482 20.02 14.79 -10.71
N SER A 483 21.29 14.71 -11.09
CA SER A 483 21.73 15.09 -12.44
C SER A 483 21.57 13.88 -13.35
N VAL A 484 20.81 13.99 -14.43
CA VAL A 484 20.53 12.88 -15.35
C VAL A 484 20.72 13.38 -16.77
N ALA A 485 21.52 12.66 -17.57
CA ALA A 485 21.59 12.86 -19.01
C ALA A 485 20.71 11.79 -19.70
N LEU A 486 19.49 12.15 -20.04
CA LEU A 486 18.59 11.26 -20.77
C LEU A 486 19.04 11.13 -22.24
N PRO A 487 18.91 9.95 -22.87
CA PRO A 487 19.30 9.75 -24.26
C PRO A 487 18.44 10.57 -25.23
N THR A 488 19.10 11.18 -26.21
CA THR A 488 18.49 12.02 -27.26
C THR A 488 18.32 11.24 -28.57
N SER A 489 17.25 11.55 -29.33
CA SER A 489 17.09 11.08 -30.71
C SER A 489 16.22 12.04 -31.52
N GLU A 490 16.54 12.26 -32.80
CA GLU A 490 15.83 13.22 -33.67
C GLU A 490 14.34 12.93 -33.79
N ARG A 491 13.99 11.65 -33.97
CA ARG A 491 12.61 11.16 -34.02
C ARG A 491 11.80 11.55 -32.78
N ARG A 492 12.44 11.59 -31.62
CA ARG A 492 11.82 12.00 -30.35
C ARG A 492 11.61 13.51 -30.30
N GLY A 493 12.60 14.29 -30.76
CA GLY A 493 12.50 15.75 -30.84
C GLY A 493 11.32 16.25 -31.69
N GLN A 494 11.04 15.59 -32.82
CA GLN A 494 9.88 15.95 -33.66
C GLN A 494 8.54 15.72 -32.93
N LEU A 495 8.41 14.61 -32.21
CA LEU A 495 7.21 14.31 -31.43
C LEU A 495 7.05 15.28 -30.27
N GLU A 496 8.13 15.61 -29.57
CA GLU A 496 8.12 16.55 -28.44
C GLU A 496 7.68 17.93 -28.88
N LYS A 497 8.26 18.43 -29.97
CA LYS A 497 7.85 19.69 -30.59
C LYS A 497 6.35 19.69 -30.91
N LEU A 498 5.87 18.63 -31.55
CA LEU A 498 4.45 18.49 -31.88
C LEU A 498 3.56 18.60 -30.64
N VAL A 499 3.92 17.94 -29.53
CA VAL A 499 3.09 17.97 -28.31
C VAL A 499 3.12 19.36 -27.66
N LEU A 500 4.27 20.02 -27.61
CA LEU A 500 4.40 21.38 -27.09
C LEU A 500 3.60 22.38 -27.94
N ASP A 501 3.65 22.23 -29.26
CA ASP A 501 2.86 23.00 -30.22
C ASP A 501 1.34 22.75 -30.00
N ALA A 502 0.94 21.49 -29.82
CA ALA A 502 -0.45 21.14 -29.52
C ALA A 502 -0.94 21.67 -28.17
N ALA A 503 -0.09 21.66 -27.13
CA ALA A 503 -0.41 22.26 -25.84
C ALA A 503 -0.61 23.77 -25.95
N THR A 504 0.23 24.46 -26.75
CA THR A 504 0.06 25.87 -27.07
C THR A 504 -1.28 26.14 -27.77
N VAL A 505 -1.70 25.25 -28.67
CA VAL A 505 -3.02 25.32 -29.32
C VAL A 505 -4.15 25.17 -28.29
N CYS A 506 -4.06 24.22 -27.35
CA CYS A 506 -5.05 24.08 -26.28
C CYS A 506 -5.24 25.37 -25.48
N GLU A 507 -4.14 26.04 -25.12
CA GLU A 507 -4.16 27.29 -24.34
C GLU A 507 -4.76 28.45 -25.15
N ARG A 508 -4.33 28.64 -26.40
CA ARG A 508 -4.75 29.79 -27.21
C ARG A 508 -6.19 29.72 -27.70
N PHE A 509 -6.67 28.52 -28.01
CA PHE A 509 -8.01 28.30 -28.56
C PHE A 509 -8.99 27.73 -27.54
N ASN A 510 -8.56 27.57 -26.27
CA ASN A 510 -9.35 26.98 -25.20
C ASN A 510 -9.98 25.62 -25.60
N VAL A 511 -9.22 24.78 -26.31
CA VAL A 511 -9.65 23.46 -26.78
C VAL A 511 -9.08 22.36 -25.89
N GLN A 512 -9.91 21.40 -25.52
CA GLN A 512 -9.45 20.23 -24.78
C GLN A 512 -9.07 19.10 -25.73
N LEU A 513 -7.78 18.82 -25.83
CA LEU A 513 -7.24 17.73 -26.64
C LEU A 513 -6.81 16.57 -25.74
N ARG A 514 -7.11 15.35 -26.19
CA ARG A 514 -6.60 14.11 -25.59
C ARG A 514 -5.54 13.50 -26.50
N PHE A 515 -4.44 13.04 -25.93
CA PHE A 515 -3.36 12.50 -26.73
C PHE A 515 -3.78 11.17 -27.41
N PRO A 516 -3.62 11.02 -28.74
CA PRO A 516 -4.19 9.91 -29.48
C PRO A 516 -3.31 8.65 -29.43
N ARG A 517 -3.86 7.49 -29.85
CA ARG A 517 -3.05 6.26 -30.04
C ARG A 517 -2.06 6.38 -31.20
N LYS A 518 -2.43 7.16 -32.20
CA LYS A 518 -1.69 7.39 -33.43
C LYS A 518 -1.82 8.85 -33.82
N VAL A 519 -0.69 9.44 -34.22
CA VAL A 519 -0.64 10.79 -34.78
C VAL A 519 -0.65 10.67 -36.31
N HIS A 520 -1.51 11.46 -36.95
CA HIS A 520 -1.66 11.52 -38.40
C HIS A 520 -0.97 12.76 -38.98
N THR A 521 -0.58 12.71 -40.26
CA THR A 521 0.02 13.88 -40.94
C THR A 521 -0.90 15.10 -40.94
N ALA A 522 -2.23 14.88 -40.98
CA ALA A 522 -3.22 15.95 -40.88
C ALA A 522 -3.14 16.72 -39.55
N ASP A 523 -2.77 16.07 -38.44
CA ASP A 523 -2.61 16.73 -37.14
C ASP A 523 -1.50 17.78 -37.18
N PHE A 524 -0.38 17.49 -37.84
CA PHE A 524 0.73 18.43 -38.01
C PHE A 524 0.29 19.67 -38.79
N SER A 525 -0.45 19.49 -39.88
CA SER A 525 -0.96 20.60 -40.70
C SER A 525 -2.00 21.44 -39.94
N ALA A 526 -2.89 20.79 -39.19
CA ALA A 526 -3.89 21.47 -38.36
C ALA A 526 -3.24 22.29 -37.24
N ILE A 527 -2.28 21.71 -36.51
CA ILE A 527 -1.52 22.40 -35.45
C ILE A 527 -0.74 23.58 -36.03
N ALA A 528 -0.03 23.39 -37.16
CA ALA A 528 0.72 24.48 -37.80
C ALA A 528 -0.20 25.63 -38.24
N THR A 529 -1.38 25.32 -38.77
CA THR A 529 -2.38 26.33 -39.16
C THR A 529 -2.89 27.11 -37.95
N LEU A 530 -3.27 26.41 -36.87
CA LEU A 530 -3.76 27.03 -35.64
C LEU A 530 -2.68 27.88 -34.96
N LEU A 531 -1.42 27.42 -34.95
CA LEU A 531 -0.31 28.22 -34.44
C LEU A 531 -0.10 29.50 -35.26
N ALA A 532 -0.13 29.41 -36.60
CA ALA A 532 0.00 30.57 -37.47
C ALA A 532 -1.10 31.61 -37.18
N ILE A 533 -2.36 31.17 -37.09
CA ILE A 533 -3.50 32.01 -36.71
C ILE A 533 -3.26 32.67 -35.35
N GLY A 534 -2.83 31.89 -34.35
CA GLY A 534 -2.61 32.43 -33.02
C GLY A 534 -1.44 33.42 -32.93
N ARG A 535 -0.46 33.35 -33.85
CA ARG A 535 0.72 34.23 -33.89
C ARG A 535 0.57 35.40 -34.87
N GLY A 536 -0.47 35.41 -35.71
CA GLY A 536 -0.58 36.35 -36.83
C GLY A 536 0.43 36.09 -37.95
N GLU A 537 0.95 34.86 -38.04
CA GLU A 537 1.92 34.44 -39.06
C GLU A 537 1.21 33.95 -40.34
N PRO A 538 1.89 33.95 -41.50
CA PRO A 538 1.42 33.28 -42.72
C PRO A 538 0.98 31.83 -42.46
N MET A 539 -0.24 31.49 -42.85
CA MET A 539 -0.74 30.13 -42.76
C MET A 539 -0.08 29.24 -43.82
N PRO A 540 0.19 27.95 -43.50
CA PRO A 540 0.81 27.00 -44.44
C PRO A 540 -0.23 26.45 -45.44
N VAL A 541 -0.94 27.33 -46.14
CA VAL A 541 -2.00 26.99 -47.10
C VAL A 541 -1.70 27.62 -48.46
N ASN A 542 -1.95 26.86 -49.54
CA ASN A 542 -1.63 27.29 -50.90
C ASN A 542 -2.80 28.00 -51.60
N GLY A 543 -3.95 28.13 -50.94
CA GLY A 543 -5.17 28.65 -51.55
C GLY A 543 -6.38 28.56 -50.64
N PHE A 544 -7.48 29.17 -51.08
CA PHE A 544 -8.77 29.13 -50.40
C PHE A 544 -9.91 29.10 -51.42
N ASN A 545 -11.08 28.68 -50.95
CA ASN A 545 -12.31 28.68 -51.75
C ASN A 545 -13.24 29.77 -51.22
N ALA A 546 -13.95 30.44 -52.12
CA ALA A 546 -15.02 31.35 -51.76
C ALA A 546 -16.23 31.16 -52.69
N LYS A 547 -17.33 31.85 -52.39
CA LYS A 547 -18.51 31.93 -53.24
C LYS A 547 -18.74 33.38 -53.62
N LEU A 548 -18.89 33.63 -54.91
CA LEU A 548 -19.18 34.94 -55.46
C LEU A 548 -20.67 35.02 -55.81
N VAL A 549 -21.42 35.85 -55.10
CA VAL A 549 -22.85 36.06 -55.37
C VAL A 549 -22.99 37.06 -56.52
N LYS A 550 -23.72 36.69 -57.57
CA LYS A 550 -23.93 37.57 -58.73
C LYS A 550 -24.99 38.62 -58.39
N THR A 551 -24.62 39.91 -58.49
CA THR A 551 -25.54 41.04 -58.32
C THR A 551 -25.43 41.98 -59.51
N LYS A 552 -26.51 42.73 -59.78
CA LYS A 552 -26.55 43.69 -60.88
C LYS A 552 -25.56 44.85 -60.67
N GLU A 553 -25.41 45.29 -59.42
CA GLU A 553 -24.56 46.42 -59.02
C GLU A 553 -23.06 46.16 -59.27
N TYR A 554 -22.57 44.94 -59.00
CA TYR A 554 -21.14 44.62 -59.04
C TYR A 554 -20.69 43.78 -60.25
N GLU A 555 -21.60 43.46 -61.19
CA GLU A 555 -21.31 42.57 -62.33
C GLU A 555 -20.11 43.04 -63.18
N ASN A 556 -20.06 44.33 -63.54
CA ASN A 556 -18.95 44.88 -64.33
C ASN A 556 -17.62 44.87 -63.58
N ASN A 557 -17.66 45.05 -62.25
CA ASN A 557 -16.46 44.99 -61.40
C ASN A 557 -15.90 43.56 -61.34
N VAL A 558 -16.79 42.56 -61.27
CA VAL A 558 -16.40 41.14 -61.32
C VAL A 558 -15.71 40.78 -62.64
N TYR A 559 -16.22 41.25 -63.79
CA TYR A 559 -15.56 40.98 -65.07
C TYR A 559 -14.15 41.56 -65.15
N LYS A 560 -13.94 42.80 -64.68
CA LYS A 560 -12.61 43.42 -64.59
C LYS A 560 -11.69 42.70 -63.60
N PHE A 561 -12.27 42.16 -62.54
CA PHE A 561 -11.56 41.45 -61.48
C PHE A 561 -11.05 40.08 -61.94
N ILE A 562 -11.88 39.28 -62.60
CA ILE A 562 -11.54 37.90 -63.02
C ILE A 562 -10.35 37.87 -63.99
N THR A 563 -10.16 38.93 -64.78
CA THR A 563 -9.11 39.03 -65.80
C THR A 563 -7.76 39.53 -65.27
N ARG A 564 -7.62 39.83 -63.96
CA ARG A 564 -6.36 40.34 -63.38
C ARG A 564 -5.41 39.21 -62.95
N GLN A 565 -4.11 39.49 -62.99
CA GLN A 565 -3.07 38.48 -62.73
C GLN A 565 -2.70 38.29 -61.25
N LYS A 566 -2.79 39.34 -60.42
CA LYS A 566 -2.52 39.28 -58.97
C LYS A 566 -3.48 40.17 -58.19
N LEU A 567 -3.94 39.66 -57.06
CA LEU A 567 -5.00 40.25 -56.25
C LEU A 567 -4.59 40.26 -54.77
N GLU A 568 -4.99 41.30 -54.06
CA GLU A 568 -5.02 41.34 -52.60
C GLU A 568 -6.46 41.19 -52.14
N PHE A 569 -6.67 40.46 -51.05
CA PHE A 569 -7.97 40.36 -50.42
C PHE A 569 -7.90 40.55 -48.91
N ILE A 570 -8.99 41.10 -48.38
CA ILE A 570 -9.28 41.18 -46.96
C ILE A 570 -10.67 40.59 -46.78
N SER A 571 -10.78 39.51 -46.01
CA SER A 571 -12.05 38.88 -45.67
C SER A 571 -12.23 38.87 -44.17
N SER A 572 -13.46 38.94 -43.69
CA SER A 572 -13.80 38.50 -42.34
C SER A 572 -14.57 37.19 -42.43
N THR A 573 -14.47 36.35 -41.39
CA THR A 573 -15.27 35.13 -41.23
C THR A 573 -15.51 34.88 -39.75
N GLU A 574 -16.66 34.29 -39.39
CA GLU A 574 -16.97 33.95 -37.99
C GLU A 574 -16.07 32.81 -37.45
N ARG A 575 -15.53 31.98 -38.34
CA ARG A 575 -14.60 30.88 -38.05
C ARG A 575 -13.97 30.35 -39.33
N LEU A 576 -12.91 29.55 -39.20
CA LEU A 576 -12.32 28.82 -40.32
C LEU A 576 -13.13 27.55 -40.65
N GLU A 577 -13.46 27.36 -41.93
CA GLU A 577 -14.14 26.15 -42.43
C GLU A 577 -13.38 25.51 -43.62
N PRO A 578 -13.16 24.18 -43.61
CA PRO A 578 -13.51 23.23 -42.55
C PRO A 578 -12.67 23.47 -41.28
N ARG A 579 -13.27 23.22 -40.11
CA ARG A 579 -12.58 23.37 -38.83
C ARG A 579 -11.31 22.52 -38.77
N PRO A 580 -10.16 23.07 -38.36
CA PRO A 580 -8.96 22.28 -38.14
C PRO A 580 -9.22 21.20 -37.08
N VAL A 581 -8.98 19.94 -37.43
CA VAL A 581 -9.12 18.80 -36.52
C VAL A 581 -7.75 18.38 -36.02
N VAL A 582 -7.55 18.42 -34.71
CA VAL A 582 -6.32 17.99 -34.03
C VAL A 582 -6.65 16.81 -33.13
N PHE A 583 -5.98 15.69 -33.34
CA PHE A 583 -6.15 14.45 -32.57
C PHE A 583 -7.62 13.97 -32.52
N GLY A 584 -8.37 14.23 -33.58
CA GLY A 584 -9.80 13.89 -33.70
C GLY A 584 -10.76 14.92 -33.11
N THR A 585 -10.27 16.01 -32.50
CA THR A 585 -11.10 17.09 -31.95
C THR A 585 -11.04 18.31 -32.88
N ALA A 586 -12.21 18.83 -33.29
CA ALA A 586 -12.28 20.06 -34.07
C ALA A 586 -12.01 21.29 -33.17
N ALA A 587 -11.08 22.14 -33.57
CA ALA A 587 -10.78 23.40 -32.90
C ALA A 587 -11.62 24.54 -33.48
N ASP A 588 -12.19 25.37 -32.62
CA ASP A 588 -12.89 26.59 -33.02
C ASP A 588 -11.91 27.76 -33.01
N THR A 589 -11.76 28.43 -34.16
CA THR A 589 -10.86 29.59 -34.30
C THR A 589 -11.49 30.87 -33.76
N GLY A 590 -12.83 30.89 -33.63
CA GLY A 590 -13.60 32.11 -33.50
C GLY A 590 -13.45 33.04 -34.72
N PRO A 591 -13.93 34.29 -34.61
CA PRO A 591 -13.92 35.23 -35.72
C PRO A 591 -12.51 35.60 -36.17
N LEU A 592 -12.29 35.59 -37.48
CA LEU A 592 -11.00 35.86 -38.13
C LEU A 592 -11.12 36.94 -39.20
N ARG A 593 -10.07 37.75 -39.31
CA ARG A 593 -9.75 38.53 -40.51
C ARG A 593 -8.68 37.79 -41.30
N LEU A 594 -8.97 37.50 -42.56
CA LEU A 594 -8.06 36.90 -43.51
C LEU A 594 -7.50 37.99 -44.42
N THR A 595 -6.17 38.09 -44.49
CA THR A 595 -5.48 39.02 -45.40
C THR A 595 -4.56 38.21 -46.28
N GLY A 596 -4.73 38.26 -47.60
CA GLY A 596 -3.83 37.58 -48.52
C GLY A 596 -3.37 38.45 -49.68
N SER A 597 -2.17 38.14 -50.17
CA SER A 597 -1.48 38.83 -51.26
C SER A 597 -1.01 37.84 -52.32
N GLY A 598 -0.76 38.35 -53.54
CA GLY A 598 -0.42 37.51 -54.68
C GLY A 598 -1.49 36.47 -55.04
N ALA A 599 -2.77 36.75 -54.73
CA ALA A 599 -3.85 35.81 -54.98
C ALA A 599 -4.15 35.72 -56.49
N GLN A 600 -4.32 34.50 -57.00
CA GLN A 600 -4.66 34.22 -58.39
C GLN A 600 -5.86 33.29 -58.46
N ILE A 601 -6.77 33.59 -59.39
CA ILE A 601 -7.96 32.77 -59.60
C ILE A 601 -7.57 31.52 -60.41
N ARG A 602 -7.90 30.35 -59.88
CA ARG A 602 -7.71 29.09 -60.59
C ARG A 602 -8.82 28.90 -61.64
N ASP A 603 -8.44 28.50 -62.85
CA ASP A 603 -9.35 28.23 -63.98
C ASP A 603 -10.27 29.41 -64.34
N GLN A 604 -9.69 30.61 -64.56
CA GLN A 604 -10.40 31.86 -64.85
C GLN A 604 -11.48 31.72 -65.94
N ALA A 605 -11.17 31.04 -67.05
CA ALA A 605 -12.11 30.85 -68.16
C ALA A 605 -13.38 30.07 -67.74
N ARG A 606 -13.20 29.05 -66.88
CA ARG A 606 -14.32 28.24 -66.37
C ARG A 606 -15.17 29.04 -65.39
N LEU A 607 -14.55 29.84 -64.53
CA LEU A 607 -15.26 30.75 -63.63
C LEU A 607 -16.08 31.77 -64.42
N LEU A 608 -15.48 32.42 -65.40
CA LEU A 608 -16.14 33.44 -66.22
C LEU A 608 -17.37 32.89 -66.94
N ARG A 609 -17.26 31.68 -67.51
CA ARG A 609 -18.40 30.99 -68.14
C ARG A 609 -19.53 30.73 -67.14
N ARG A 610 -19.21 30.22 -65.95
CA ARG A 610 -20.20 29.95 -64.89
C ARG A 610 -20.87 31.24 -64.40
N PHE A 611 -20.10 32.31 -64.24
CA PHE A 611 -20.63 33.59 -63.78
C PHE A 611 -21.58 34.24 -64.80
N ARG A 612 -21.27 34.14 -66.10
CA ARG A 612 -22.18 34.60 -67.17
C ARG A 612 -23.51 33.85 -67.15
N GLN A 613 -23.47 32.53 -66.94
CA GLN A 613 -24.64 31.65 -66.94
C GLN A 613 -25.48 31.72 -65.65
N ALA A 614 -24.91 32.23 -64.55
CA ALA A 614 -25.59 32.36 -63.27
C ALA A 614 -26.67 33.46 -63.30
N ARG A 615 -27.78 33.25 -62.58
CA ARG A 615 -28.82 34.25 -62.34
C ARG A 615 -28.37 35.23 -61.26
N TYR A 616 -29.01 36.40 -61.20
CA TYR A 616 -28.80 37.32 -60.07
C TYR A 616 -29.26 36.65 -58.76
N GLY A 617 -28.42 36.72 -57.73
CA GLY A 617 -28.61 36.00 -56.46
C GLY A 617 -27.89 34.65 -56.40
N ASP A 618 -27.49 34.06 -57.53
CA ASP A 618 -26.78 32.79 -57.53
C ASP A 618 -25.34 32.93 -56.98
N ALA A 619 -24.92 31.95 -56.19
CA ALA A 619 -23.58 31.87 -55.63
C ALA A 619 -22.66 30.99 -56.51
N VAL A 620 -21.67 31.61 -57.15
CA VAL A 620 -20.72 30.94 -58.05
C VAL A 620 -19.44 30.57 -57.27
N PRO A 621 -19.01 29.30 -57.24
CA PRO A 621 -17.80 28.91 -56.54
C PRO A 621 -16.54 29.43 -57.24
N ILE A 622 -15.64 30.05 -56.47
CA ILE A 622 -14.34 30.56 -56.91
C ILE A 622 -13.22 29.94 -56.08
N ARG A 623 -12.08 29.66 -56.71
CA ARG A 623 -10.90 29.08 -56.07
C ARG A 623 -9.70 29.97 -56.31
N PHE A 624 -8.95 30.23 -55.25
CA PHE A 624 -7.75 31.04 -55.29
C PHE A 624 -6.53 30.20 -54.96
N THR A 625 -5.41 30.48 -55.64
CA THR A 625 -4.07 30.19 -55.16
C THR A 625 -3.49 31.46 -54.56
N VAL A 626 -2.75 31.38 -53.47
CA VAL A 626 -2.22 32.55 -52.74
C VAL A 626 -0.73 32.36 -52.47
N THR A 627 0.02 33.45 -52.46
CA THR A 627 1.45 33.42 -52.07
C THR A 627 1.59 33.57 -50.55
N ASP A 628 0.84 34.49 -49.97
CA ASP A 628 0.78 34.69 -48.51
C ASP A 628 -0.69 34.83 -48.09
N LEU A 629 -1.06 34.15 -47.02
CA LEU A 629 -2.39 34.24 -46.42
C LEU A 629 -2.25 34.24 -44.90
N LYS A 630 -2.56 35.38 -44.30
CA LYS A 630 -2.55 35.61 -42.86
C LYS A 630 -3.95 35.59 -42.31
N ALA A 631 -4.07 35.15 -41.07
CA ALA A 631 -5.31 35.15 -40.32
C ALA A 631 -5.07 35.77 -38.96
N GLU A 632 -5.90 36.74 -38.59
CA GLU A 632 -5.85 37.44 -37.30
C GLU A 632 -7.20 37.31 -36.61
N ARG A 633 -7.21 37.09 -35.29
CA ARG A 633 -8.46 37.02 -34.53
C ARG A 633 -9.05 38.41 -34.36
N ILE A 634 -10.36 38.53 -34.57
CA ILE A 634 -11.12 39.79 -34.44
C ILE A 634 -12.31 39.59 -33.49
N GLN A 635 -12.93 40.68 -33.06
CA GLN A 635 -14.10 40.63 -32.15
C GLN A 635 -15.36 40.15 -32.88
N ASP A 636 -15.65 40.70 -34.07
CA ASP A 636 -16.80 40.34 -34.89
C ASP A 636 -16.40 40.09 -36.35
N GLY A 637 -16.98 39.06 -36.98
CA GLY A 637 -16.80 38.77 -38.40
C GLY A 637 -18.07 39.07 -39.19
N ASP A 638 -18.02 40.01 -40.14
CA ASP A 638 -19.18 40.39 -40.98
C ASP A 638 -19.33 39.55 -42.26
N GLY A 639 -18.46 38.55 -42.47
CA GLY A 639 -18.47 37.64 -43.62
C GLY A 639 -18.15 38.30 -44.97
N ARG A 640 -17.69 39.55 -44.97
CA ARG A 640 -17.45 40.32 -46.20
C ARG A 640 -16.06 40.05 -46.76
N LEU A 641 -16.00 39.89 -48.08
CA LEU A 641 -14.76 39.76 -48.85
C LEU A 641 -14.53 41.04 -49.66
N PHE A 642 -13.46 41.77 -49.31
CA PHE A 642 -12.95 42.90 -50.07
C PHE A 642 -11.81 42.43 -50.95
N VAL A 643 -11.84 42.79 -52.23
CA VAL A 643 -10.79 42.41 -53.17
C VAL A 643 -10.32 43.64 -53.93
N ARG A 644 -8.99 43.82 -53.98
CA ARG A 644 -8.36 44.93 -54.70
C ARG A 644 -7.18 44.40 -55.54
N PRO A 645 -6.81 45.10 -56.62
CA PRO A 645 -5.58 44.78 -57.33
C PRO A 645 -4.37 44.89 -56.39
N ASP A 646 -3.44 43.95 -56.53
CA ASP A 646 -2.15 44.01 -55.85
C ASP A 646 -1.26 45.01 -56.61
N PHE A 647 -0.98 46.16 -55.98
CA PHE A 647 -0.18 47.22 -56.58
C PHE A 647 1.31 47.12 -56.25
N ARG A 648 1.73 46.05 -55.54
CA ARG A 648 3.15 45.81 -55.18
C ARG A 648 3.92 45.06 -56.28
N SER A 649 3.30 44.83 -57.43
CA SER A 649 3.90 44.16 -58.59
C SER A 649 4.25 45.13 -59.71
#